data_AF-A0A9X1MJC2-F1
#
_entry.id   AF-A0A9X1MJC2-F1
#
_cell.length_a   1.000
_cell.length_b   1.000
_cell.length_c   1.000
_cell.angle_alpha   90.00
_cell.angle_beta   90.00
_cell.angle_gamma   90.00
#
_symmetry.space_group_name_H-M   'P 1'
#
loop_
_entity.id
_entity.type
_entity.pdbx_description
1 polymer ?
#
loop_
_entity_poly.entity_id
_entity_poly.type
_entity_poly.pdbx_seq_one_letter_code
_entity_poly.pdbx_strand_id
1 'polypeptide(L)'
;MRSLPSFVLSLFLLSIASTQCLAAELFVSPSGDDAQPGTKEKPLRTLAAAQTAVRKLKTDQAVTVTIRGGRYELAKPLIFTPEDNGTKNHPILWQAAAGEEVVLSGGQTLQLTWQAYRNGIFSAALPEGVTVDQLFLNGERLTLARYPNFDPHVSIFNGYAADAIDPQRIAHWSDPTTGIFHAMHPGKWGGFSYWIKGKKGDGTLELEGGWQGNRPGDPHKQFRFIENIFEELDAPGEWFADKKTRTLYVYPPQGVDLSTAVVQAVSLRSLIELRGSLATPVEWITFRGLTFTQTARTFMETREPLLRTDWTIYRGGALLLDGTEDCQVDDCDFDQVGGNAIFVNNYNRRVTVQNCRIERSGAGGVTFVGDPAAVRSPLFRYEERQPLAEIDLTPGPKTENYPADCLVEDCLITQVGRFEKQSTGVGIDMAARITVRHCSIYDVPRAGINIGDGCWGGHLVEFCDVFDTVLETGDHGAFNSWGRDRFWLSNAKEVNARVAAHPELPLLDVVEPIVLRNNRWRCDHGWDIDLDDGSSNYHIYNNLCLSGGIKNREGYRRTVENNIAVGNGFHPHVWYANSHDRFERNIVFRKHAPIGMPAAWGDSIDRNLLHSEAAKSPEPAKVLQASSKQDADSISANALFVDPAHGDFTVQSDSPALKLGFQNFPMNQFGVRTAKLKALARTPSFSSGKEEKSKRDQRRSKWQDLTVRNVIGLGDQSAFGLPSEAGMIVVAAPANSALAKAGVQVGDVIIECDGKEIAEIAKLPKSITSMKTITIWRNQQAVVLQLAGA
;
A
#
# COMPACT_ATOMS: atom_id res chain seq x y z
N MET A 1 37.16 86.16 -25.62
CA MET A 1 37.21 85.78 -24.19
C MET A 1 36.12 84.77 -23.90
N ARG A 2 36.48 83.49 -23.71
CA ARG A 2 35.76 82.49 -22.90
C ARG A 2 36.54 81.17 -22.96
N SER A 3 37.04 80.79 -21.79
CA SER A 3 37.82 79.60 -21.46
C SER A 3 36.91 78.40 -21.18
N LEU A 4 37.25 77.22 -21.70
CA LEU A 4 36.74 75.94 -21.22
C LEU A 4 37.69 75.37 -20.14
N PRO A 5 37.18 74.84 -19.01
CA PRO A 5 37.96 74.03 -18.10
C PRO A 5 37.64 72.53 -18.20
N SER A 6 38.70 71.75 -18.00
CA SER A 6 38.76 70.29 -17.89
C SER A 6 37.95 69.74 -16.73
N PHE A 7 37.22 68.64 -16.96
CA PHE A 7 36.53 67.87 -15.93
C PHE A 7 37.47 66.81 -15.34
N VAL A 8 37.61 66.80 -14.02
CA VAL A 8 38.33 65.81 -13.23
C VAL A 8 37.43 64.56 -13.05
N LEU A 9 37.96 63.39 -13.40
CA LEU A 9 37.31 62.09 -13.21
C LEU A 9 37.76 61.52 -11.85
N SER A 10 36.86 61.51 -10.85
CA SER A 10 37.08 60.83 -9.57
C SER A 10 36.72 59.36 -9.68
N LEU A 11 37.72 58.49 -9.51
CA LEU A 11 37.56 57.04 -9.39
C LEU A 11 37.04 56.70 -7.97
N PHE A 12 35.79 56.25 -7.86
CA PHE A 12 35.30 55.56 -6.66
C PHE A 12 35.46 54.04 -6.87
N LEU A 13 36.44 53.45 -6.19
CA LEU A 13 36.55 52.00 -6.04
C LEU A 13 35.50 51.55 -5.01
N LEU A 14 34.34 51.07 -5.48
CA LEU A 14 33.44 50.28 -4.66
C LEU A 14 34.00 48.86 -4.56
N SER A 15 34.62 48.53 -3.44
CA SER A 15 34.90 47.15 -3.04
C SER A 15 33.58 46.46 -2.71
N ILE A 16 33.00 45.77 -3.69
CA ILE A 16 31.92 44.79 -3.47
C ILE A 16 32.57 43.60 -2.77
N ALA A 17 32.59 43.61 -1.44
CA ALA A 17 32.84 42.42 -0.65
C ALA A 17 31.61 41.52 -0.80
N SER A 18 31.64 40.60 -1.77
CA SER A 18 30.74 39.47 -1.82
C SER A 18 31.00 38.63 -0.57
N THR A 19 30.11 38.68 0.42
CA THR A 19 30.04 37.68 1.49
C THR A 19 29.69 36.35 0.86
N GLN A 20 30.70 35.60 0.43
CA GLN A 20 30.55 34.17 0.21
C GLN A 20 30.17 33.57 1.56
N CYS A 21 28.94 33.08 1.68
CA CYS A 21 28.58 32.15 2.74
C CYS A 21 29.42 30.90 2.48
N LEU A 22 30.54 30.76 3.19
CA LEU A 22 31.38 29.57 3.12
C LEU A 22 30.59 28.44 3.78
N ALA A 23 30.21 27.41 3.02
CA ALA A 23 29.70 26.19 3.60
C ALA A 23 30.87 25.40 4.21
N ALA A 24 30.69 24.87 5.42
CA ALA A 24 31.65 23.92 5.97
C ALA A 24 31.54 22.60 5.22
N GLU A 25 32.67 22.04 4.78
CA GLU A 25 32.73 20.75 4.11
C GLU A 25 33.38 19.70 5.02
N LEU A 26 32.69 18.57 5.20
CA LEU A 26 33.21 17.38 5.85
C LEU A 26 33.25 16.24 4.84
N PHE A 27 34.29 15.41 4.89
CA PHE A 27 34.48 14.27 4.01
C PHE A 27 34.52 12.99 4.83
N VAL A 28 33.80 11.97 4.35
CA VAL A 28 33.77 10.62 4.92
C VAL A 28 34.23 9.63 3.86
N SER A 29 35.07 8.66 4.22
CA SER A 29 35.57 7.64 3.29
C SER A 29 35.84 6.32 4.02
N PRO A 30 35.63 5.14 3.40
CA PRO A 30 35.94 3.86 4.04
C PRO A 30 37.42 3.72 4.41
N SER A 31 38.31 4.42 3.70
CA SER A 31 39.75 4.48 3.98
C SER A 31 40.17 5.65 4.89
N GLY A 32 39.20 6.40 5.43
CA GLY A 32 39.45 7.52 6.33
C GLY A 32 39.83 7.10 7.75
N ASP A 33 39.94 8.08 8.64
CA ASP A 33 40.26 7.87 10.06
C ASP A 33 39.45 8.86 10.93
N ASP A 34 38.73 8.34 11.92
CA ASP A 34 37.83 9.12 12.78
C ASP A 34 38.57 10.10 13.72
N ALA A 35 39.90 9.97 13.83
CA ALA A 35 40.75 10.93 14.55
C ALA A 35 41.12 12.17 13.70
N GLN A 36 40.82 12.16 12.40
CA GLN A 36 41.15 13.24 11.48
C GLN A 36 40.10 14.36 11.50
N PRO A 37 40.43 15.57 11.01
CA PRO A 37 39.49 16.70 10.99
C PRO A 37 38.32 16.55 10.02
N GLY A 38 38.33 15.57 9.10
CA GLY A 38 37.30 15.39 8.09
C GLY A 38 37.44 16.29 6.87
N THR A 39 38.65 16.72 6.52
CA THR A 39 38.91 17.43 5.26
C THR A 39 38.99 16.46 4.09
N LYS A 40 38.98 16.97 2.85
CA LYS A 40 39.11 16.16 1.64
C LYS A 40 40.36 15.27 1.63
N GLU A 41 41.49 15.78 2.11
CA GLU A 41 42.76 15.07 2.20
C GLU A 41 42.85 14.14 3.41
N LYS A 42 42.06 14.41 4.46
CA LYS A 42 42.05 13.67 5.72
C LYS A 42 40.60 13.39 6.15
N PRO A 43 39.88 12.53 5.40
CA PRO A 43 38.47 12.26 5.64
C PRO A 43 38.28 11.46 6.92
N LEU A 44 37.11 11.64 7.54
CA LEU A 44 36.62 10.78 8.61
C LEU A 44 36.30 9.39 8.04
N ARG A 45 36.31 8.36 8.89
CA ARG A 45 36.01 7.00 8.45
C ARG A 45 34.51 6.70 8.49
N THR A 46 33.84 7.16 9.54
CA THR A 46 32.46 6.77 9.86
C THR A 46 31.49 7.94 9.77
N LEU A 47 30.24 7.63 9.41
CA LEU A 47 29.14 8.60 9.41
C LEU A 47 28.86 9.14 10.83
N ALA A 48 29.05 8.31 11.87
CA ALA A 48 28.89 8.72 13.26
C ALA A 48 29.94 9.77 13.69
N ALA A 49 31.19 9.62 13.27
CA ALA A 49 32.22 10.63 13.51
C ALA A 49 31.91 11.93 12.75
N ALA A 50 31.40 11.83 11.52
CA ALA A 50 30.96 13.00 10.75
C ALA A 50 29.80 13.73 11.44
N GLN A 51 28.81 13.01 11.98
CA GLN A 51 27.70 13.61 12.73
C GLN A 51 28.22 14.35 13.96
N THR A 52 29.14 13.73 14.70
CA THR A 52 29.81 14.36 15.84
C THR A 52 30.57 15.63 15.42
N ALA A 53 31.20 15.64 14.24
CA ALA A 53 31.88 16.80 13.70
C ALA A 53 30.89 17.91 13.29
N VAL A 54 29.76 17.57 12.65
CA VAL A 54 28.67 18.52 12.34
C VAL A 54 28.19 19.23 13.61
N ARG A 55 27.89 18.49 14.68
CA ARG A 55 27.44 19.06 15.96
C ARG A 55 28.45 20.04 16.58
N LYS A 56 29.74 19.84 16.33
CA LYS A 56 30.81 20.73 16.84
C LYS A 56 30.91 22.04 16.07
N LEU A 57 30.52 22.06 14.78
CA LEU A 57 30.61 23.26 13.94
C LEU A 57 29.63 24.35 14.39
N LYS A 58 28.51 23.99 15.01
CA LYS A 58 27.38 24.87 15.34
C LYS A 58 26.77 25.50 14.06
N THR A 59 25.48 25.85 14.09
CA THR A 59 24.67 26.16 12.89
C THR A 59 24.81 27.59 12.36
N ASP A 60 26.00 28.18 12.47
CA ASP A 60 26.29 29.53 11.98
C ASP A 60 26.63 29.59 10.48
N GLN A 61 26.78 28.43 9.84
CA GLN A 61 26.99 28.25 8.40
C GLN A 61 26.38 26.93 7.91
N ALA A 62 26.07 26.85 6.61
CA ALA A 62 25.61 25.60 6.00
C ALA A 62 26.71 24.52 6.08
N VAL A 63 26.34 23.25 6.19
CA VAL A 63 27.29 22.13 6.25
C VAL A 63 26.98 21.10 5.18
N THR A 64 28.01 20.71 4.41
CA THR A 64 27.93 19.60 3.47
C THR A 64 28.85 18.47 3.91
N VAL A 65 28.28 17.31 4.20
CA VAL A 65 29.00 16.04 4.42
C VAL A 65 29.05 15.28 3.10
N THR A 66 30.21 15.27 2.46
CA THR A 66 30.48 14.52 1.23
C THR A 66 31.01 13.12 1.57
N ILE A 67 30.23 12.10 1.23
CA ILE A 67 30.52 10.70 1.51
C ILE A 67 31.13 10.06 0.26
N ARG A 68 32.35 9.56 0.36
CA ARG A 68 33.05 8.89 -0.73
C ARG A 68 32.51 7.48 -0.95
N GLY A 69 32.66 7.00 -2.17
CA GLY A 69 32.15 5.72 -2.62
C GLY A 69 32.66 4.55 -1.77
N GLY A 70 31.77 3.60 -1.56
CA GLY A 70 32.03 2.38 -0.80
C GLY A 70 30.88 1.97 0.09
N ARG A 71 31.08 0.85 0.78
CA ARG A 71 30.10 0.25 1.69
C ARG A 71 30.38 0.64 3.13
N TYR A 72 29.35 1.16 3.79
CA TYR A 72 29.32 1.53 5.19
C TYR A 72 28.40 0.57 5.95
N GLU A 73 28.99 -0.45 6.56
CA GLU A 73 28.27 -1.38 7.43
C GLU A 73 28.00 -0.72 8.79
N LEU A 74 26.72 -0.54 9.12
CA LEU A 74 26.31 0.09 10.37
C LEU A 74 26.16 -0.97 11.47
N ALA A 75 26.82 -0.75 12.60
CA ALA A 75 26.64 -1.58 13.79
C ALA A 75 25.36 -1.21 14.58
N LYS A 76 24.84 -0.01 14.38
CA LYS A 76 23.61 0.53 14.95
C LYS A 76 23.06 1.66 14.08
N PRO A 77 21.77 2.01 14.16
CA PRO A 77 21.21 3.14 13.42
C PRO A 77 21.93 4.46 13.76
N LEU A 78 22.06 5.34 12.77
CA LEU A 78 22.50 6.72 12.97
C LEU A 78 21.29 7.58 13.34
N ILE A 79 21.27 8.06 14.58
CA ILE A 79 20.13 8.80 15.13
C ILE A 79 20.43 10.30 15.10
N PHE A 80 19.62 11.03 14.34
CA PHE A 80 19.61 12.49 14.26
C PHE A 80 18.58 13.05 15.24
N THR A 81 18.98 14.04 16.03
CA THR A 81 18.11 14.71 17.01
C THR A 81 18.14 16.22 16.75
N PRO A 82 17.38 17.05 17.50
CA PRO A 82 17.45 18.51 17.33
C PRO A 82 18.85 19.13 17.49
N GLU A 83 19.82 18.40 18.05
CA GLU A 83 21.24 18.80 18.08
C GLU A 83 21.89 18.84 16.68
N ASP A 84 21.29 18.15 15.71
CA ASP A 84 21.78 18.04 14.32
C ASP A 84 21.09 19.02 13.36
N ASN A 85 20.18 19.87 13.86
CA ASN A 85 19.36 20.75 13.01
C ASN A 85 20.23 21.66 12.15
N GLY A 86 19.81 21.85 10.90
CA GLY A 86 20.19 23.02 10.12
C GLY A 86 19.24 24.19 10.39
N THR A 87 19.37 25.23 9.59
CA THR A 87 18.35 26.27 9.46
C THR A 87 18.06 26.51 7.98
N LYS A 88 16.99 27.24 7.68
CA LYS A 88 16.68 27.68 6.31
C LYS A 88 17.86 28.32 5.57
N ASN A 89 18.69 29.09 6.29
CA ASN A 89 19.84 29.77 5.71
C ASN A 89 21.11 28.89 5.76
N HIS A 90 21.17 27.95 6.71
CA HIS A 90 22.32 27.09 6.98
C HIS A 90 21.89 25.62 7.06
N PRO A 91 21.44 25.01 5.96
CA PRO A 91 20.99 23.62 5.97
C PRO A 91 22.15 22.64 6.12
N ILE A 92 21.83 21.39 6.48
CA ILE A 92 22.79 20.29 6.57
C ILE A 92 22.51 19.29 5.44
N LEU A 93 23.51 19.08 4.58
CA LEU A 93 23.43 18.17 3.43
C LEU A 93 24.37 16.98 3.63
N TRP A 94 23.82 15.77 3.64
CA TRP A 94 24.55 14.51 3.60
C TRP A 94 24.45 13.94 2.20
N GLN A 95 25.53 13.94 1.43
CA GLN A 95 25.49 13.56 0.02
C GLN A 95 26.58 12.56 -0.35
N ALA A 96 26.26 11.67 -1.29
CA ALA A 96 27.29 10.93 -2.01
C ALA A 96 28.19 11.88 -2.81
N ALA A 97 29.47 11.52 -2.91
CA ALA A 97 30.40 12.18 -3.81
C ALA A 97 29.97 11.97 -5.26
N ALA A 98 30.14 13.00 -6.09
CA ALA A 98 29.64 12.99 -7.46
C ALA A 98 30.17 11.78 -8.26
N GLY A 99 29.25 10.99 -8.81
CA GLY A 99 29.56 9.79 -9.61
C GLY A 99 30.05 8.58 -8.82
N GLU A 100 30.05 8.63 -7.48
CA GLU A 100 30.46 7.54 -6.61
C GLU A 100 29.23 6.87 -5.97
N GLU A 101 29.25 5.53 -5.87
CA GLU A 101 28.19 4.77 -5.21
C GLU A 101 28.48 4.64 -3.70
N VAL A 102 27.53 5.10 -2.88
CA VAL A 102 27.63 5.09 -1.41
C VAL A 102 26.53 4.18 -0.84
N VAL A 103 26.95 3.06 -0.25
CA VAL A 103 26.01 2.04 0.26
C VAL A 103 26.02 2.02 1.79
N LEU A 104 24.88 2.33 2.39
CA LEU A 104 24.59 2.18 3.81
C LEU A 104 23.92 0.83 4.02
N SER A 105 24.56 -0.04 4.81
CA SER A 105 24.16 -1.43 4.99
C SER A 105 23.86 -1.74 6.45
N GLY A 106 22.74 -2.40 6.72
CA GLY A 106 22.45 -3.02 8.02
C GLY A 106 22.98 -4.45 8.13
N GLY A 107 23.58 -4.96 7.05
CA GLY A 107 24.27 -6.24 7.02
C GLY A 107 25.74 -6.14 7.42
N GLN A 108 26.21 -7.18 8.09
CA GLN A 108 27.59 -7.41 8.51
C GLN A 108 28.22 -8.47 7.62
N THR A 109 29.41 -8.19 7.07
CA THR A 109 30.19 -9.18 6.32
C THR A 109 30.75 -10.25 7.26
N LEU A 110 30.52 -11.52 6.91
CA LEU A 110 30.97 -12.69 7.67
C LEU A 110 32.21 -13.31 7.02
N GLN A 111 33.22 -13.58 7.84
CA GLN A 111 34.39 -14.39 7.45
C GLN A 111 34.12 -15.84 7.84
N LEU A 112 33.81 -16.67 6.86
CA LEU A 112 33.36 -18.05 7.06
C LEU A 112 34.34 -19.03 6.42
N THR A 113 34.54 -20.17 7.09
CA THR A 113 35.25 -21.32 6.52
C THR A 113 34.24 -22.39 6.18
N TRP A 114 34.01 -22.59 4.88
CA TRP A 114 33.03 -23.53 4.37
C TRP A 114 33.54 -24.97 4.37
N GLN A 115 32.63 -25.90 4.69
CA GLN A 115 32.85 -27.34 4.60
C GLN A 115 31.67 -27.95 3.83
N ALA A 116 31.96 -28.94 2.98
CA ALA A 116 30.89 -29.70 2.34
C ALA A 116 30.11 -30.49 3.42
N TYR A 117 28.78 -30.41 3.36
CA TYR A 117 27.89 -31.12 4.30
C TYR A 117 27.24 -32.33 3.63
N ARG A 118 26.27 -32.12 2.72
CA ARG A 118 25.63 -33.19 1.92
C ARG A 118 24.92 -32.62 0.70
N ASN A 119 24.80 -33.40 -0.38
CA ASN A 119 23.94 -33.08 -1.54
C ASN A 119 24.10 -31.64 -2.09
N GLY A 120 25.33 -31.11 -2.10
CA GLY A 120 25.61 -29.74 -2.56
C GLY A 120 25.42 -28.63 -1.50
N ILE A 121 24.91 -28.96 -0.31
CA ILE A 121 24.82 -28.07 0.84
C ILE A 121 26.20 -27.97 1.51
N PHE A 122 26.57 -26.74 1.87
CA PHE A 122 27.76 -26.41 2.64
C PHE A 122 27.38 -25.90 4.03
N SER A 123 28.29 -26.08 4.99
CA SER A 123 28.14 -25.56 6.34
C SER A 123 29.35 -24.73 6.77
N ALA A 124 29.13 -23.74 7.62
CA ALA A 124 30.17 -22.96 8.27
C ALA A 124 29.77 -22.60 9.72
N ALA A 125 30.76 -22.45 10.59
CA ALA A 125 30.51 -21.96 11.95
C ALA A 125 30.22 -20.46 11.94
N LEU A 126 29.15 -20.04 12.62
CA LEU A 126 28.81 -18.64 12.83
C LEU A 126 29.68 -18.05 13.95
N PRO A 127 30.20 -16.82 13.76
CA PRO A 127 30.88 -16.11 14.83
C PRO A 127 29.97 -15.92 16.06
N GLU A 128 30.58 -15.80 17.24
CA GLU A 128 29.83 -15.55 18.47
C GLU A 128 29.10 -14.20 18.42
N GLY A 129 27.87 -14.16 18.93
CA GLY A 129 27.03 -12.95 18.94
C GLY A 129 26.33 -12.62 17.62
N VAL A 130 26.63 -13.32 16.52
CA VAL A 130 25.96 -13.11 15.23
C VAL A 130 24.57 -13.73 15.26
N THR A 131 23.56 -12.92 14.95
CA THR A 131 22.21 -13.38 14.63
C THR A 131 21.93 -13.12 13.16
N VAL A 132 21.25 -14.06 12.50
CA VAL A 132 20.97 -13.99 11.06
C VAL A 132 19.46 -13.95 10.88
N ASP A 133 18.91 -12.77 10.61
CA ASP A 133 17.52 -12.66 10.14
C ASP A 133 17.42 -12.93 8.63
N GLN A 134 18.36 -12.35 7.87
CA GLN A 134 18.51 -12.55 6.44
C GLN A 134 19.97 -12.82 6.10
N LEU A 135 20.19 -13.57 5.02
CA LEU A 135 21.49 -13.91 4.49
C LEU A 135 21.60 -13.45 3.03
N PHE A 136 22.74 -12.88 2.68
CA PHE A 136 23.05 -12.42 1.33
C PHE A 136 24.34 -13.07 0.83
N LEU A 137 24.34 -13.43 -0.45
CA LEU A 137 25.55 -13.84 -1.18
C LEU A 137 25.78 -12.86 -2.33
N ASN A 138 26.96 -12.25 -2.37
CA ASN A 138 27.34 -11.30 -3.43
C ASN A 138 26.31 -10.16 -3.64
N GLY A 139 25.68 -9.70 -2.55
CA GLY A 139 24.69 -8.62 -2.57
C GLY A 139 23.24 -9.06 -2.83
N GLU A 140 22.98 -10.32 -3.15
CA GLU A 140 21.63 -10.85 -3.40
C GLU A 140 21.11 -11.66 -2.20
N ARG A 141 19.86 -11.39 -1.80
CA ARG A 141 19.18 -12.07 -0.70
C ARG A 141 18.92 -13.54 -1.04
N LEU A 142 19.28 -14.45 -0.14
CA LEU A 142 18.91 -15.86 -0.22
C LEU A 142 17.55 -16.17 0.43
N THR A 143 16.91 -17.23 -0.04
CA THR A 143 15.63 -17.73 0.50
C THR A 143 15.89 -18.55 1.77
N LEU A 144 15.12 -18.36 2.84
CA LEU A 144 15.15 -19.31 3.94
C LEU A 144 14.65 -20.68 3.46
N ALA A 145 15.24 -21.76 3.96
CA ALA A 145 14.76 -23.13 3.73
C ALA A 145 13.24 -23.21 3.94
N ARG A 146 12.48 -23.55 2.90
CA ARG A 146 11.01 -23.41 2.92
C ARG A 146 10.29 -24.52 2.17
N TYR A 147 9.03 -24.73 2.53
CA TYR A 147 8.12 -25.57 1.76
C TYR A 147 6.83 -24.82 1.40
N PRO A 148 6.41 -24.87 0.11
CA PRO A 148 7.17 -25.39 -1.02
C PRO A 148 8.35 -24.46 -1.39
N ASN A 149 9.25 -24.97 -2.21
CA ASN A 149 10.39 -24.23 -2.74
C ASN A 149 9.93 -23.00 -3.52
N PHE A 150 10.76 -21.96 -3.49
CA PHE A 150 10.49 -20.71 -4.19
C PHE A 150 10.40 -20.92 -5.70
N ASP A 151 9.32 -20.43 -6.31
CA ASP A 151 9.11 -20.36 -7.76
C ASP A 151 8.66 -18.94 -8.15
N PRO A 152 9.47 -18.19 -8.91
CA PRO A 152 9.12 -16.83 -9.33
C PRO A 152 7.90 -16.76 -10.26
N HIS A 153 7.45 -17.88 -10.84
CA HIS A 153 6.29 -17.94 -11.71
C HIS A 153 4.97 -18.18 -10.96
N VAL A 154 5.03 -18.49 -9.67
CA VAL A 154 3.85 -18.56 -8.80
C VAL A 154 3.56 -17.17 -8.23
N SER A 155 2.33 -16.68 -8.39
CA SER A 155 1.97 -15.32 -7.98
C SER A 155 1.99 -15.13 -6.46
N ILE A 156 1.28 -15.96 -5.71
CA ILE A 156 1.16 -15.83 -4.25
C ILE A 156 2.36 -16.46 -3.55
N PHE A 157 3.02 -15.67 -2.68
CA PHE A 157 4.19 -16.06 -1.86
C PHE A 157 5.36 -16.68 -2.62
N ASN A 158 5.32 -16.65 -3.97
CA ASN A 158 6.22 -17.38 -4.85
C ASN A 158 6.34 -18.87 -4.49
N GLY A 159 5.21 -19.47 -4.08
CA GLY A 159 5.16 -20.86 -3.66
C GLY A 159 4.26 -21.04 -2.44
N TYR A 160 3.20 -21.83 -2.60
CA TYR A 160 2.29 -22.17 -1.52
C TYR A 160 1.79 -23.61 -1.65
N ALA A 161 1.41 -24.23 -0.54
CA ALA A 161 0.87 -25.57 -0.51
C ALA A 161 -0.11 -25.77 0.65
N ALA A 162 -1.24 -26.45 0.39
CA ALA A 162 -2.26 -26.70 1.41
C ALA A 162 -1.75 -27.59 2.56
N ASP A 163 -0.81 -28.49 2.26
CA ASP A 163 -0.15 -29.44 3.14
C ASP A 163 1.11 -28.89 3.83
N ALA A 164 1.35 -27.56 3.78
CA ALA A 164 2.53 -26.92 4.39
C ALA A 164 2.67 -27.19 5.91
N ILE A 165 1.57 -27.52 6.58
CA ILE A 165 1.53 -27.89 8.01
C ILE A 165 0.85 -29.27 8.21
N ASP A 166 0.98 -30.17 7.24
CA ASP A 166 0.45 -31.54 7.38
C ASP A 166 1.17 -32.30 8.52
N PRO A 167 0.46 -33.04 9.39
CA PRO A 167 1.08 -33.79 10.48
C PRO A 167 2.17 -34.78 10.05
N GLN A 168 2.08 -35.37 8.85
CA GLN A 168 3.12 -36.26 8.33
C GLN A 168 4.41 -35.49 8.07
N ARG A 169 4.32 -34.29 7.50
CA ARG A 169 5.47 -33.40 7.29
C ARG A 169 6.05 -32.96 8.63
N ILE A 170 5.20 -32.47 9.54
CA ILE A 170 5.60 -32.02 10.88
C ILE A 170 6.33 -33.13 11.64
N ALA A 171 5.94 -34.40 11.47
CA ALA A 171 6.59 -35.53 12.13
C ALA A 171 8.07 -35.67 11.76
N HIS A 172 8.48 -35.25 10.55
CA HIS A 172 9.86 -35.31 10.08
C HIS A 172 10.76 -34.20 10.65
N TRP A 173 10.20 -33.09 11.13
CA TRP A 173 10.98 -31.97 11.65
C TRP A 173 11.56 -32.28 13.03
N SER A 174 12.89 -32.25 13.17
CA SER A 174 13.54 -32.48 14.45
C SER A 174 13.28 -31.35 15.45
N ASP A 175 13.32 -30.10 14.98
CA ASP A 175 13.05 -28.90 15.76
C ASP A 175 12.18 -27.90 15.00
N PRO A 176 10.84 -27.99 15.14
CA PRO A 176 9.94 -27.09 14.44
C PRO A 176 9.96 -25.67 15.01
N THR A 177 10.55 -25.45 16.18
CA THR A 177 10.51 -24.14 16.88
C THR A 177 11.36 -23.06 16.20
N THR A 178 12.14 -23.47 15.20
CA THR A 178 12.89 -22.57 14.32
C THR A 178 12.00 -21.94 13.26
N GLY A 179 10.92 -22.63 12.87
CA GLY A 179 10.15 -22.27 11.70
C GLY A 179 9.13 -21.15 11.91
N ILE A 180 8.75 -20.57 10.79
CA ILE A 180 7.70 -19.56 10.67
C ILE A 180 6.65 -20.11 9.72
N PHE A 181 5.40 -20.07 10.16
CA PHE A 181 4.25 -20.43 9.33
C PHE A 181 3.59 -19.18 8.77
N HIS A 182 3.40 -19.15 7.46
CA HIS A 182 2.76 -18.06 6.75
C HIS A 182 1.50 -18.54 6.06
N ALA A 183 0.47 -17.70 6.05
CA ALA A 183 -0.76 -17.94 5.33
C ALA A 183 -1.38 -16.64 4.84
N MET A 184 -2.15 -16.70 3.77
CA MET A 184 -3.00 -15.59 3.39
C MET A 184 -4.20 -15.50 4.36
N HIS A 185 -4.78 -14.31 4.51
CA HIS A 185 -6.12 -14.12 5.09
C HIS A 185 -7.16 -14.92 4.27
N PRO A 186 -8.24 -15.48 4.87
CA PRO A 186 -9.26 -16.25 4.13
C PRO A 186 -9.86 -15.50 2.93
N GLY A 187 -10.17 -14.22 3.13
CA GLY A 187 -10.64 -13.31 2.07
C GLY A 187 -9.55 -12.74 1.16
N LYS A 188 -8.28 -13.15 1.35
CA LYS A 188 -7.11 -12.59 0.65
C LYS A 188 -6.87 -11.10 0.88
N TRP A 189 -7.27 -10.58 2.03
CA TRP A 189 -7.13 -9.16 2.40
C TRP A 189 -5.77 -8.80 3.02
N GLY A 190 -4.82 -9.73 3.05
CA GLY A 190 -3.55 -9.58 3.75
C GLY A 190 -2.92 -10.92 4.07
N GLY A 191 -1.75 -10.88 4.69
CA GLY A 191 -1.00 -12.07 5.10
C GLY A 191 -0.94 -12.20 6.62
N PHE A 192 -0.87 -13.43 7.10
CA PHE A 192 -0.64 -13.79 8.49
C PHE A 192 0.66 -14.55 8.61
N SER A 193 1.38 -14.31 9.71
CA SER A 193 2.62 -15.01 10.03
C SER A 193 2.58 -15.45 11.49
N TYR A 194 3.15 -16.61 11.77
CA TYR A 194 3.11 -17.26 13.09
C TYR A 194 4.44 -17.90 13.44
N TRP A 195 4.91 -17.66 14.67
CA TRP A 195 6.05 -18.37 15.23
C TRP A 195 5.58 -19.75 15.59
N ILE A 196 6.37 -20.76 15.23
CA ILE A 196 6.11 -22.12 15.69
C ILE A 196 6.73 -22.28 17.08
N LYS A 197 5.91 -22.63 18.07
CA LYS A 197 6.34 -22.79 19.47
C LYS A 197 6.67 -24.22 19.85
N GLY A 198 6.18 -25.17 19.06
CA GLY A 198 6.39 -26.59 19.27
C GLY A 198 5.34 -27.43 18.56
N LYS A 199 5.33 -28.73 18.89
CA LYS A 199 4.32 -29.69 18.45
C LYS A 199 3.32 -29.92 19.59
N LYS A 200 2.04 -29.99 19.25
CA LYS A 200 0.97 -30.43 20.14
C LYS A 200 0.92 -31.96 20.19
N GLY A 201 0.22 -32.51 21.19
CA GLY A 201 0.08 -33.95 21.37
C GLY A 201 -0.68 -34.68 20.26
N ASP A 202 -1.40 -33.94 19.41
CA ASP A 202 -2.13 -34.47 18.24
C ASP A 202 -1.31 -34.42 16.94
N GLY A 203 -0.05 -34.00 17.00
CA GLY A 203 0.85 -33.89 15.84
C GLY A 203 0.75 -32.57 15.06
N THR A 204 -0.12 -31.64 15.48
CA THR A 204 -0.21 -30.30 14.90
C THR A 204 0.74 -29.30 15.57
N LEU A 205 0.83 -28.07 15.05
CA LEU A 205 1.72 -27.03 15.59
C LEU A 205 1.04 -26.17 16.67
N GLU A 206 1.85 -25.74 17.63
CA GLU A 206 1.56 -24.59 18.48
C GLU A 206 2.07 -23.33 17.80
N LEU A 207 1.18 -22.34 17.61
CA LEU A 207 1.44 -21.14 16.81
C LEU A 207 1.21 -19.89 17.64
N GLU A 208 2.11 -18.91 17.51
CA GLU A 208 2.02 -17.59 18.15
C GLU A 208 2.17 -16.50 17.07
N GLY A 209 1.12 -15.74 16.78
CA GLY A 209 1.14 -14.78 15.67
C GLY A 209 -0.24 -14.42 15.14
N GLY A 210 -0.28 -14.03 13.87
CA GLY A 210 -1.52 -13.72 13.13
C GLY A 210 -2.06 -12.31 13.37
N TRP A 211 -1.26 -11.42 13.97
CA TRP A 211 -1.65 -10.04 14.29
C TRP A 211 -1.26 -9.02 13.21
N GLN A 212 -0.69 -9.47 12.09
CA GLN A 212 -0.36 -8.62 10.93
C GLN A 212 -1.60 -7.96 10.33
N GLY A 213 -2.76 -8.62 10.45
CA GLY A 213 -4.05 -8.11 10.01
C GLY A 213 -4.87 -7.56 11.15
N ASN A 214 -5.52 -6.42 10.91
CA ASN A 214 -6.54 -5.86 11.79
C ASN A 214 -7.94 -6.43 11.51
N ARG A 215 -8.06 -7.36 10.54
CA ARG A 215 -9.16 -8.31 10.38
C ARG A 215 -8.68 -9.71 10.76
N PRO A 216 -9.03 -10.24 11.95
CA PRO A 216 -8.60 -11.57 12.34
C PRO A 216 -9.37 -12.62 11.54
N GLY A 217 -8.75 -13.77 11.36
CA GLY A 217 -9.38 -14.92 10.73
C GLY A 217 -8.48 -16.15 10.81
N ASP A 218 -9.03 -17.30 10.43
CA ASP A 218 -8.24 -18.51 10.32
C ASP A 218 -7.21 -18.40 9.18
N PRO A 219 -6.07 -19.09 9.23
CA PRO A 219 -5.15 -19.19 8.09
C PRO A 219 -5.83 -19.78 6.85
N HIS A 220 -5.71 -19.13 5.67
CA HIS A 220 -6.31 -19.61 4.41
C HIS A 220 -5.95 -21.07 4.13
N LYS A 221 -6.92 -21.92 3.74
CA LYS A 221 -6.75 -23.39 3.60
C LYS A 221 -5.77 -23.89 2.52
N GLN A 222 -5.16 -23.01 1.73
CA GLN A 222 -4.42 -23.37 0.52
C GLN A 222 -3.18 -22.50 0.34
N PHE A 223 -3.35 -21.18 0.41
CA PHE A 223 -2.26 -20.22 0.29
C PHE A 223 -1.48 -20.14 1.60
N ARG A 224 -0.61 -21.12 1.81
CA ARG A 224 0.20 -21.35 3.00
C ARG A 224 1.62 -21.74 2.61
N PHE A 225 2.60 -21.34 3.38
CA PHE A 225 3.96 -21.89 3.30
C PHE A 225 4.60 -21.87 4.68
N ILE A 226 5.67 -22.63 4.85
CA ILE A 226 6.53 -22.61 6.03
C ILE A 226 7.94 -22.26 5.58
N GLU A 227 8.70 -21.61 6.46
CA GLU A 227 10.12 -21.34 6.22
C GLU A 227 10.92 -21.51 7.52
N ASN A 228 12.24 -21.51 7.37
CA ASN A 228 13.23 -21.62 8.43
C ASN A 228 13.16 -22.96 9.19
N ILE A 229 12.97 -24.07 8.46
CA ILE A 229 13.05 -25.44 8.98
C ILE A 229 14.22 -26.15 8.30
N PHE A 230 15.11 -26.78 9.09
CA PHE A 230 16.33 -27.42 8.54
C PHE A 230 16.02 -28.55 7.55
N GLU A 231 15.02 -29.37 7.84
CA GLU A 231 14.64 -30.49 6.98
C GLU A 231 14.04 -30.07 5.63
N GLU A 232 13.69 -28.79 5.48
CA GLU A 232 13.14 -28.20 4.25
C GLU A 232 14.23 -27.43 3.48
N LEU A 233 15.51 -27.57 3.86
CA LEU A 233 16.65 -27.06 3.10
C LEU A 233 16.97 -28.06 1.99
N ASP A 234 16.39 -27.87 0.80
CA ASP A 234 16.49 -28.86 -0.28
C ASP A 234 16.65 -28.27 -1.70
N ALA A 235 16.59 -26.94 -1.86
CA ALA A 235 16.76 -26.27 -3.15
C ALA A 235 17.96 -25.31 -3.21
N PRO A 236 18.62 -25.16 -4.38
CA PRO A 236 19.62 -24.12 -4.59
C PRO A 236 19.09 -22.72 -4.28
N GLY A 237 19.89 -21.92 -3.58
CA GLY A 237 19.53 -20.58 -3.12
C GLY A 237 18.92 -20.55 -1.72
N GLU A 238 18.71 -21.70 -1.09
CA GLU A 238 18.20 -21.79 0.27
C GLU A 238 19.30 -21.79 1.34
N TRP A 239 18.95 -21.35 2.55
CA TRP A 239 19.82 -21.41 3.72
C TRP A 239 19.06 -21.66 5.02
N PHE A 240 19.78 -22.12 6.04
CA PHE A 240 19.29 -22.29 7.40
C PHE A 240 20.41 -22.01 8.41
N ALA A 241 20.11 -21.27 9.49
CA ALA A 241 21.06 -21.05 10.58
C ALA A 241 20.58 -21.72 11.88
N ASP A 242 21.31 -22.73 12.32
CA ASP A 242 21.09 -23.38 13.61
C ASP A 242 21.69 -22.53 14.72
N LYS A 243 20.83 -21.88 15.51
CA LYS A 243 21.23 -21.04 16.65
C LYS A 243 21.85 -21.84 17.79
N LYS A 244 21.48 -23.11 17.97
CA LYS A 244 21.97 -23.96 19.07
C LYS A 244 23.40 -24.42 18.81
N THR A 245 23.68 -24.86 17.59
CA THR A 245 25.03 -25.29 17.20
C THR A 245 25.89 -24.15 16.64
N ARG A 246 25.29 -22.98 16.37
CA ARG A 246 25.91 -21.84 15.67
C ARG A 246 26.46 -22.27 14.31
N THR A 247 25.68 -23.04 13.56
CA THR A 247 26.05 -23.52 12.23
C THR A 247 25.15 -22.89 11.19
N LEU A 248 25.76 -22.25 10.19
CA LEU A 248 25.08 -21.80 8.99
C LEU A 248 25.17 -22.88 7.92
N TYR A 249 24.05 -23.26 7.34
CA TYR A 249 23.93 -24.16 6.20
C TYR A 249 23.43 -23.38 4.99
N VAL A 250 24.07 -23.59 3.84
CA VAL A 250 23.72 -22.92 2.58
C VAL A 250 23.72 -23.94 1.45
N TYR A 251 22.64 -23.99 0.69
CA TYR A 251 22.62 -24.57 -0.64
C TYR A 251 22.91 -23.43 -1.63
N PRO A 252 24.16 -23.28 -2.13
CA PRO A 252 24.49 -22.15 -2.97
C PRO A 252 23.66 -22.15 -4.26
N PRO A 253 23.24 -20.97 -4.75
CA PRO A 253 22.67 -20.85 -6.09
C PRO A 253 23.61 -21.45 -7.15
N GLN A 254 23.05 -21.92 -8.25
CA GLN A 254 23.83 -22.50 -9.33
C GLN A 254 24.90 -21.51 -9.83
N GLY A 255 26.16 -21.96 -9.88
CA GLY A 255 27.29 -21.16 -10.37
C GLY A 255 27.96 -20.27 -9.32
N VAL A 256 27.47 -20.23 -8.07
CA VAL A 256 28.10 -19.47 -6.98
C VAL A 256 29.19 -20.31 -6.30
N ASP A 257 30.43 -19.79 -6.30
CA ASP A 257 31.55 -20.34 -5.55
C ASP A 257 31.67 -19.68 -4.16
N LEU A 258 31.29 -20.41 -3.12
CA LEU A 258 31.33 -19.95 -1.73
C LEU A 258 32.74 -19.59 -1.22
N SER A 259 33.81 -20.06 -1.85
CA SER A 259 35.18 -19.72 -1.45
C SER A 259 35.56 -18.27 -1.79
N THR A 260 34.83 -17.66 -2.72
CA THR A 260 35.04 -16.27 -3.16
C THR A 260 33.83 -15.37 -2.89
N ALA A 261 32.71 -15.96 -2.46
CA ALA A 261 31.48 -15.22 -2.22
C ALA A 261 31.58 -14.30 -1.00
N VAL A 262 31.03 -13.09 -1.13
CA VAL A 262 30.80 -12.19 0.00
C VAL A 262 29.52 -12.62 0.71
N VAL A 263 29.64 -13.05 1.97
CA VAL A 263 28.52 -13.52 2.79
C VAL A 263 28.17 -12.45 3.81
N GLN A 264 26.91 -12.03 3.86
CA GLN A 264 26.46 -10.97 4.77
C GLN A 264 25.21 -11.39 5.54
N ALA A 265 25.18 -11.09 6.84
CA ALA A 265 24.05 -11.36 7.71
C ALA A 265 23.47 -10.05 8.26
N VAL A 266 22.15 -10.00 8.39
CA VAL A 266 21.42 -8.78 8.76
C VAL A 266 20.78 -8.89 10.14
N SER A 267 20.82 -7.79 10.88
CA SER A 267 20.10 -7.65 12.17
C SER A 267 19.48 -6.27 12.43
N LEU A 268 19.90 -5.20 11.73
CA LEU A 268 19.36 -3.86 11.95
C LEU A 268 18.05 -3.62 11.21
N ARG A 269 17.03 -3.11 11.91
CA ARG A 269 15.74 -2.71 11.29
C ARG A 269 15.80 -1.36 10.58
N SER A 270 16.62 -0.43 11.11
CA SER A 270 16.77 0.92 10.59
C SER A 270 18.24 1.27 10.41
N LEU A 271 18.53 2.18 9.48
CA LEU A 271 19.86 2.69 9.19
C LEU A 271 20.00 4.15 9.62
N ILE A 272 18.99 4.96 9.32
CA ILE A 272 18.91 6.37 9.69
C ILE A 272 17.58 6.65 10.37
N GLU A 273 17.62 7.37 11.49
CA GLU A 273 16.43 7.80 12.20
C GLU A 273 16.54 9.27 12.57
N LEU A 274 15.56 10.08 12.15
CA LEU A 274 15.40 11.45 12.58
C LEU A 274 14.35 11.46 13.67
N ARG A 275 14.76 11.81 14.90
CA ARG A 275 13.93 11.75 16.12
C ARG A 275 13.85 13.13 16.75
N GLY A 276 12.77 13.83 16.45
CA GLY A 276 12.34 15.07 17.09
C GLY A 276 10.96 14.90 17.73
N SER A 277 10.21 16.00 17.81
CA SER A 277 8.82 16.02 18.26
C SER A 277 8.08 17.24 17.70
N LEU A 278 6.76 17.32 17.90
CA LEU A 278 5.98 18.52 17.64
C LEU A 278 6.56 19.78 18.33
N ALA A 279 7.11 19.64 19.54
CA ALA A 279 7.63 20.78 20.30
C ALA A 279 9.08 21.14 19.94
N THR A 280 9.85 20.15 19.49
CA THR A 280 11.28 20.25 19.19
C THR A 280 11.62 19.38 17.97
N PRO A 281 11.33 19.86 16.75
CA PRO A 281 11.51 19.07 15.55
C PRO A 281 12.99 18.93 15.16
N VAL A 282 13.28 17.89 14.36
CA VAL A 282 14.52 17.81 13.57
C VAL A 282 14.31 18.56 12.25
N GLU A 283 15.21 19.47 11.91
CA GLU A 283 14.97 20.44 10.83
C GLU A 283 16.12 20.58 9.83
N TRP A 284 15.77 20.85 8.57
CA TRP A 284 16.71 21.27 7.51
C TRP A 284 17.87 20.29 7.23
N ILE A 285 17.58 18.98 7.29
CA ILE A 285 18.53 17.91 6.95
C ILE A 285 18.12 17.28 5.61
N THR A 286 19.08 17.14 4.69
CA THR A 286 18.90 16.43 3.41
C THR A 286 19.84 15.25 3.30
N PHE A 287 19.32 14.09 2.88
CA PHE A 287 20.11 12.94 2.43
C PHE A 287 20.01 12.82 0.92
N ARG A 288 21.16 12.78 0.23
CA ARG A 288 21.21 12.76 -1.24
C ARG A 288 22.12 11.69 -1.82
N GLY A 289 21.64 10.96 -2.83
CA GLY A 289 22.50 10.07 -3.62
C GLY A 289 22.96 8.81 -2.87
N LEU A 290 22.27 8.42 -1.79
CA LEU A 290 22.67 7.31 -0.92
C LEU A 290 21.88 6.05 -1.25
N THR A 291 22.53 4.89 -1.16
CA THR A 291 21.88 3.58 -1.25
C THR A 291 21.67 3.00 0.15
N PHE A 292 20.44 2.61 0.49
CA PHE A 292 20.05 1.96 1.73
C PHE A 292 19.73 0.49 1.44
N THR A 293 20.38 -0.45 2.14
CA THR A 293 20.16 -1.88 1.91
C THR A 293 20.32 -2.73 3.16
N GLN A 294 19.86 -3.98 3.06
CA GLN A 294 20.11 -5.02 4.05
C GLN A 294 19.64 -4.64 5.46
N THR A 295 18.35 -4.36 5.61
CA THR A 295 17.70 -4.23 6.93
C THR A 295 16.86 -5.46 7.27
N ALA A 296 16.70 -5.74 8.56
CA ALA A 296 15.99 -6.90 9.09
C ALA A 296 14.48 -6.84 8.80
N ARG A 297 13.86 -8.01 8.74
CA ARG A 297 12.43 -8.18 8.53
C ARG A 297 11.63 -7.69 9.74
N THR A 298 10.48 -7.07 9.47
CA THR A 298 9.64 -6.41 10.49
C THR A 298 8.21 -6.95 10.59
N PHE A 299 7.88 -7.97 9.78
CA PHE A 299 6.51 -8.44 9.58
C PHE A 299 5.85 -9.02 10.83
N MET A 300 6.55 -9.17 11.96
CA MET A 300 5.96 -9.66 13.21
C MET A 300 6.01 -8.67 14.37
N GLU A 301 6.58 -7.51 14.10
CA GLU A 301 6.41 -6.28 14.86
C GLU A 301 5.21 -5.45 14.36
N THR A 302 4.60 -5.80 13.22
CA THR A 302 3.35 -5.19 12.74
C THR A 302 2.18 -5.59 13.66
N ARG A 303 1.94 -4.81 14.71
CA ARG A 303 0.98 -5.14 15.78
C ARG A 303 0.00 -4.04 16.07
N GLU A 304 0.35 -2.80 15.74
CA GLU A 304 -0.47 -1.64 16.04
C GLU A 304 -1.60 -1.54 15.01
N PRO A 305 -2.88 -1.61 15.41
CA PRO A 305 -3.98 -1.42 14.47
C PRO A 305 -4.07 0.04 14.03
N LEU A 306 -4.32 0.23 12.73
CA LEU A 306 -4.68 1.54 12.17
C LEU A 306 -6.20 1.77 12.30
N LEU A 307 -6.68 2.98 11.97
CA LEU A 307 -8.08 3.39 12.16
C LEU A 307 -9.06 2.58 11.31
N ARG A 308 -9.55 1.46 11.83
CA ARG A 308 -10.48 0.52 11.17
C ARG A 308 -10.09 0.13 9.75
N THR A 309 -8.83 0.31 9.38
CA THR A 309 -8.23 -0.29 8.20
C THR A 309 -8.10 -1.78 8.46
N ASP A 310 -7.89 -2.58 7.42
CA ASP A 310 -7.64 -4.00 7.62
C ASP A 310 -6.21 -4.29 8.11
N TRP A 311 -5.38 -3.26 8.33
CA TRP A 311 -3.94 -3.34 8.51
C TRP A 311 -3.53 -3.11 9.97
N THR A 312 -2.50 -3.85 10.40
CA THR A 312 -1.65 -3.38 11.49
C THR A 312 -0.31 -2.92 10.93
N ILE A 313 0.42 -2.10 11.70
CA ILE A 313 1.65 -1.47 11.23
C ILE A 313 2.81 -1.67 12.21
N TYR A 314 4.02 -1.68 11.66
CA TYR A 314 5.26 -1.44 12.38
C TYR A 314 5.70 0.00 12.11
N ARG A 315 5.78 0.83 13.16
CA ARG A 315 6.20 2.24 13.07
C ARG A 315 7.72 2.40 12.91
N GLY A 316 8.25 1.94 11.78
CA GLY A 316 9.66 2.04 11.47
C GLY A 316 9.97 1.69 10.01
N GLY A 317 11.15 2.11 9.57
CA GLY A 317 11.69 1.81 8.24
C GLY A 317 13.21 1.91 8.20
N ALA A 318 13.79 1.58 7.04
CA ALA A 318 15.23 1.75 6.81
C ALA A 318 15.67 3.21 7.03
N LEU A 319 14.80 4.16 6.69
CA LEU A 319 14.86 5.55 7.10
C LEU A 319 13.56 5.94 7.83
N LEU A 320 13.68 6.39 9.09
CA LEU A 320 12.57 6.88 9.91
C LEU A 320 12.63 8.40 10.05
N LEU A 321 11.49 9.07 9.85
CA LEU A 321 11.27 10.48 10.22
C LEU A 321 10.16 10.55 11.28
N ASP A 322 10.49 10.99 12.49
CA ASP A 322 9.53 11.12 13.60
C ASP A 322 9.76 12.48 14.26
N GLY A 323 8.83 13.43 14.08
CA GLY A 323 9.00 14.79 14.59
C GLY A 323 9.95 15.65 13.75
N THR A 324 9.72 15.78 12.44
CA THR A 324 10.63 16.52 11.53
C THR A 324 9.96 17.69 10.79
N GLU A 325 10.74 18.72 10.46
CA GLU A 325 10.32 19.79 9.55
C GLU A 325 11.36 20.05 8.45
N ASP A 326 10.90 20.32 7.23
CA ASP A 326 11.78 20.73 6.10
C ASP A 326 12.95 19.76 5.83
N CYS A 327 12.77 18.46 6.11
CA CYS A 327 13.75 17.41 5.86
C CYS A 327 13.51 16.74 4.51
N GLN A 328 14.59 16.30 3.85
CA GLN A 328 14.53 15.76 2.49
C GLN A 328 15.29 14.45 2.32
N VAL A 329 14.72 13.56 1.51
CA VAL A 329 15.36 12.35 0.96
C VAL A 329 15.32 12.50 -0.56
N ASP A 330 16.49 12.67 -1.18
CA ASP A 330 16.60 13.11 -2.58
C ASP A 330 17.55 12.20 -3.38
N ASP A 331 17.10 11.63 -4.50
CA ASP A 331 17.92 10.76 -5.36
C ASP A 331 18.58 9.60 -4.59
N CYS A 332 17.86 9.04 -3.62
CA CYS A 332 18.30 7.88 -2.84
C CYS A 332 17.72 6.58 -3.40
N ASP A 333 18.49 5.51 -3.29
CA ASP A 333 18.08 4.17 -3.69
C ASP A 333 17.84 3.31 -2.44
N PHE A 334 16.70 2.64 -2.34
CA PHE A 334 16.38 1.68 -1.29
C PHE A 334 16.22 0.31 -1.93
N ASP A 335 17.08 -0.63 -1.59
CA ASP A 335 17.08 -1.95 -2.21
C ASP A 335 17.22 -3.06 -1.16
N GLN A 336 16.34 -4.06 -1.22
CA GLN A 336 16.37 -5.23 -0.33
C GLN A 336 16.37 -4.88 1.17
N VAL A 337 15.63 -3.84 1.54
CA VAL A 337 15.29 -3.53 2.95
C VAL A 337 14.22 -4.51 3.46
N GLY A 338 14.28 -4.88 4.74
CA GLY A 338 13.46 -5.95 5.31
C GLY A 338 12.08 -5.52 5.81
N GLY A 339 11.88 -4.23 6.06
CA GLY A 339 10.62 -3.62 6.49
C GLY A 339 10.18 -2.52 5.53
N ASN A 340 9.63 -1.40 6.05
CA ASN A 340 9.34 -0.23 5.22
C ASN A 340 10.65 0.43 4.75
N ALA A 341 10.66 1.01 3.55
CA ALA A 341 11.83 1.77 3.10
C ALA A 341 11.93 3.12 3.83
N ILE A 342 10.88 3.94 3.73
CA ILE A 342 10.77 5.24 4.41
C ILE A 342 9.49 5.26 5.24
N PHE A 343 9.62 5.61 6.52
CA PHE A 343 8.48 5.74 7.43
C PHE A 343 8.42 7.14 8.02
N VAL A 344 7.28 7.81 7.91
CA VAL A 344 7.01 9.17 8.40
C VAL A 344 5.98 9.09 9.52
N ASN A 345 6.48 9.15 10.76
CA ASN A 345 5.77 8.83 11.99
C ASN A 345 5.31 10.09 12.74
N ASN A 346 4.10 10.09 13.28
CA ASN A 346 3.57 11.18 14.12
C ASN A 346 3.75 12.56 13.45
N TYR A 347 4.11 13.59 14.22
CA TYR A 347 4.35 14.93 13.69
C TYR A 347 5.43 14.98 12.61
N ASN A 348 5.08 15.44 11.41
CA ASN A 348 6.05 15.88 10.40
C ASN A 348 5.45 17.01 9.56
N ARG A 349 6.26 17.99 9.14
CA ARG A 349 5.83 19.04 8.21
C ARG A 349 6.82 19.21 7.06
N ARG A 350 6.30 19.30 5.82
CA ARG A 350 7.13 19.64 4.65
C ARG A 350 8.29 18.66 4.41
N VAL A 351 8.10 17.39 4.77
CA VAL A 351 9.02 16.32 4.40
C VAL A 351 8.90 16.08 2.90
N THR A 352 10.03 16.03 2.20
CA THR A 352 10.07 15.74 0.76
C THR A 352 10.86 14.45 0.51
N VAL A 353 10.23 13.49 -0.14
CA VAL A 353 10.88 12.30 -0.72
C VAL A 353 10.82 12.45 -2.22
N GLN A 354 11.97 12.57 -2.90
CA GLN A 354 11.98 12.83 -4.33
C GLN A 354 13.12 12.16 -5.08
N ASN A 355 12.90 11.88 -6.37
CA ASN A 355 13.89 11.29 -7.28
C ASN A 355 14.40 9.90 -6.82
N CYS A 356 13.71 9.25 -5.88
CA CYS A 356 14.18 8.00 -5.27
C CYS A 356 13.80 6.77 -6.09
N ARG A 357 14.64 5.74 -6.02
CA ARG A 357 14.29 4.37 -6.42
C ARG A 357 14.06 3.55 -5.17
N ILE A 358 12.91 2.89 -5.06
CA ILE A 358 12.59 1.99 -3.96
C ILE A 358 12.23 0.63 -4.55
N GLU A 359 13.00 -0.40 -4.22
CA GLU A 359 12.75 -1.74 -4.72
C GLU A 359 13.01 -2.85 -3.70
N ARG A 360 12.34 -3.98 -3.91
CA ARG A 360 12.54 -5.23 -3.13
C ARG A 360 12.38 -5.05 -1.62
N SER A 361 11.57 -4.07 -1.21
CA SER A 361 11.24 -3.77 0.18
C SER A 361 10.36 -4.87 0.79
N GLY A 362 10.65 -5.24 2.03
CA GLY A 362 9.88 -6.23 2.78
C GLY A 362 8.45 -5.80 3.07
N ALA A 363 8.22 -4.50 3.28
CA ALA A 363 6.93 -3.89 3.56
C ALA A 363 6.65 -2.75 2.56
N GLY A 364 6.15 -1.60 3.02
CA GLY A 364 5.82 -0.46 2.16
C GLY A 364 7.02 0.29 1.58
N GLY A 365 6.74 1.18 0.62
CA GLY A 365 7.71 2.13 0.07
C GLY A 365 7.85 3.36 0.96
N VAL A 366 6.89 4.29 0.85
CA VAL A 366 6.80 5.49 1.70
C VAL A 366 5.49 5.46 2.48
N THR A 367 5.55 5.40 3.81
CA THR A 367 4.37 5.25 4.66
C THR A 367 4.27 6.41 5.65
N PHE A 368 3.12 7.10 5.66
CA PHE A 368 2.79 8.20 6.57
C PHE A 368 1.77 7.72 7.61
N VAL A 369 2.09 7.80 8.90
CA VAL A 369 1.18 7.38 9.97
C VAL A 369 1.19 8.39 11.12
N GLY A 370 0.05 9.04 11.36
CA GLY A 370 -0.15 9.94 12.51
C GLY A 370 -0.33 9.25 13.86
N ASP A 371 -0.39 10.06 14.91
CA ASP A 371 -0.69 9.62 16.26
C ASP A 371 -2.21 9.35 16.40
N PRO A 372 -2.64 8.15 16.83
CA PRO A 372 -4.05 7.88 17.08
C PRO A 372 -4.68 8.81 18.11
N ALA A 373 -3.90 9.40 19.03
CA ALA A 373 -4.38 10.39 19.98
C ALA A 373 -4.70 11.76 19.35
N ALA A 374 -4.24 12.01 18.11
CA ALA A 374 -4.65 13.17 17.31
C ALA A 374 -6.07 12.98 16.72
N VAL A 375 -6.62 11.76 16.74
CA VAL A 375 -7.93 11.43 16.18
C VAL A 375 -9.00 11.61 17.25
N ARG A 376 -10.15 12.18 16.86
CA ARG A 376 -11.31 12.30 17.76
C ARG A 376 -12.23 11.13 17.54
N SER A 377 -12.76 10.59 18.64
CA SER A 377 -13.62 9.40 18.61
C SER A 377 -13.04 8.24 17.78
N PRO A 378 -11.74 7.87 17.98
CA PRO A 378 -11.10 6.83 17.18
C PRO A 378 -11.70 5.47 17.48
N LEU A 379 -11.89 4.70 16.42
CA LEU A 379 -12.18 3.27 16.48
C LEU A 379 -11.08 2.57 15.68
N PHE A 380 -10.72 1.36 16.09
CA PHE A 380 -9.62 0.60 15.49
C PHE A 380 -10.11 -0.68 14.86
N ARG A 381 -11.19 -1.28 15.36
CA ARG A 381 -11.70 -2.56 14.87
C ARG A 381 -12.93 -2.37 14.02
N TYR A 382 -13.09 -3.23 13.01
CA TYR A 382 -14.25 -3.16 12.11
C TYR A 382 -15.58 -3.30 12.85
N GLU A 383 -15.64 -4.12 13.88
CA GLU A 383 -16.81 -4.42 14.70
C GLU A 383 -17.14 -3.32 15.73
N GLU A 384 -16.22 -2.40 16.00
CA GLU A 384 -16.42 -1.34 16.97
C GLU A 384 -17.46 -0.31 16.51
N ARG A 385 -18.28 0.14 17.44
CA ARG A 385 -19.39 1.07 17.23
C ARG A 385 -19.41 2.06 18.37
N GLN A 386 -19.86 3.28 18.08
CA GLN A 386 -20.07 4.31 19.10
C GLN A 386 -21.47 4.92 19.01
N PRO A 387 -22.14 5.18 20.15
CA PRO A 387 -23.42 5.88 20.18
C PRO A 387 -23.31 7.27 19.55
N LEU A 388 -24.34 7.72 18.82
CA LEU A 388 -24.35 9.04 18.19
C LEU A 388 -24.09 10.17 19.20
N ALA A 389 -24.64 10.06 20.40
CA ALA A 389 -24.48 11.07 21.46
C ALA A 389 -23.05 11.19 22.03
N GLU A 390 -22.18 10.21 21.76
CA GLU A 390 -20.78 10.18 22.23
C GLU A 390 -19.77 10.59 21.15
N ILE A 391 -20.24 10.84 19.91
CA ILE A 391 -19.39 11.31 18.82
C ILE A 391 -19.00 12.76 19.08
N ASP A 392 -17.69 13.05 19.09
CA ASP A 392 -17.19 14.42 19.04
C ASP A 392 -17.53 15.02 17.67
N LEU A 393 -18.37 16.06 17.64
CA LEU A 393 -18.80 16.74 16.42
C LEU A 393 -17.84 17.85 15.97
N THR A 394 -16.69 18.02 16.64
CA THR A 394 -15.65 18.97 16.22
C THR A 394 -14.95 18.43 14.96
N PRO A 395 -14.94 19.20 13.85
CA PRO A 395 -14.22 18.81 12.65
C PRO A 395 -12.70 18.82 12.86
N GLY A 396 -12.00 17.95 12.15
CA GLY A 396 -10.55 17.91 12.10
C GLY A 396 -9.90 17.20 13.29
N PRO A 397 -8.58 17.33 13.41
CA PRO A 397 -7.80 16.65 14.44
C PRO A 397 -8.02 17.23 15.85
N LYS A 398 -7.59 16.47 16.85
CA LYS A 398 -7.51 16.87 18.27
C LYS A 398 -6.19 17.58 18.59
N THR A 399 -5.10 17.17 17.95
CA THR A 399 -3.75 17.72 18.12
C THR A 399 -3.05 17.76 16.77
N GLU A 400 -1.93 18.47 16.67
CA GLU A 400 -1.16 18.55 15.42
C GLU A 400 -0.18 17.37 15.21
N ASN A 401 -0.21 16.32 16.05
CA ASN A 401 0.78 15.23 16.08
C ASN A 401 0.57 14.18 14.95
N TYR A 402 0.61 14.63 13.70
CA TYR A 402 0.43 13.80 12.51
C TYR A 402 1.27 14.32 11.33
N PRO A 403 1.54 13.54 10.28
CA PRO A 403 2.24 14.04 9.10
C PRO A 403 1.35 14.97 8.29
N ALA A 404 1.85 16.15 7.92
CA ALA A 404 1.13 17.04 7.03
C ALA A 404 2.03 17.81 6.07
N ASP A 405 1.46 18.24 4.94
CA ASP A 405 2.13 19.08 3.96
C ASP A 405 3.40 18.41 3.38
N CYS A 406 3.41 17.08 3.30
CA CYS A 406 4.54 16.30 2.80
C CYS A 406 4.38 15.93 1.33
N LEU A 407 5.51 15.62 0.68
CA LEU A 407 5.59 15.37 -0.76
C LEU A 407 6.35 14.07 -1.06
N VAL A 408 5.75 13.25 -1.93
CA VAL A 408 6.44 12.15 -2.64
C VAL A 408 6.41 12.48 -4.13
N GLU A 409 7.56 12.77 -4.74
CA GLU A 409 7.64 13.24 -6.11
C GLU A 409 8.70 12.51 -6.94
N ASP A 410 8.35 12.10 -8.16
CA ASP A 410 9.32 11.53 -9.11
C ASP A 410 10.05 10.30 -8.54
N CYS A 411 9.30 9.40 -7.87
CA CYS A 411 9.85 8.17 -7.30
C CYS A 411 9.45 6.94 -8.13
N LEU A 412 10.41 6.04 -8.35
CA LEU A 412 10.17 4.71 -8.92
C LEU A 412 10.06 3.71 -7.77
N ILE A 413 8.86 3.17 -7.53
CA ILE A 413 8.59 2.26 -6.42
C ILE A 413 8.13 0.91 -7.00
N THR A 414 8.94 -0.12 -6.87
CA THR A 414 8.62 -1.43 -7.45
C THR A 414 8.93 -2.58 -6.51
N GLN A 415 8.25 -3.71 -6.67
CA GLN A 415 8.56 -4.92 -5.90
C GLN A 415 8.57 -4.71 -4.36
N VAL A 416 7.70 -3.85 -3.83
CA VAL A 416 7.52 -3.70 -2.37
C VAL A 416 6.57 -4.78 -1.82
N GLY A 417 6.52 -4.98 -0.51
CA GLY A 417 5.67 -5.99 0.12
C GLY A 417 6.16 -7.43 -0.06
N ARG A 418 7.49 -7.64 -0.09
CA ARG A 418 8.05 -8.99 -0.26
C ARG A 418 7.68 -9.94 0.87
N PHE A 419 7.58 -9.44 2.11
CA PHE A 419 7.18 -10.22 3.29
C PHE A 419 5.77 -9.85 3.77
N GLU A 420 5.49 -8.55 3.92
CA GLU A 420 4.21 -8.04 4.42
C GLU A 420 3.22 -7.88 3.26
N LYS A 421 2.03 -8.50 3.36
CA LYS A 421 0.99 -8.44 2.31
C LYS A 421 -0.09 -7.39 2.56
N GLN A 422 -0.01 -6.68 3.67
CA GLN A 422 -0.76 -5.44 3.92
C GLN A 422 0.22 -4.28 3.85
N SER A 423 0.64 -4.01 2.62
CA SER A 423 1.66 -3.03 2.27
C SER A 423 1.28 -2.38 0.95
N THR A 424 1.91 -1.24 0.65
CA THR A 424 1.64 -0.44 -0.55
C THR A 424 2.89 0.33 -0.95
N GLY A 425 2.93 0.84 -2.19
CA GLY A 425 3.99 1.75 -2.61
C GLY A 425 3.99 3.03 -1.78
N VAL A 426 2.84 3.70 -1.68
CA VAL A 426 2.61 4.84 -0.78
C VAL A 426 1.40 4.59 0.10
N GLY A 427 1.58 4.70 1.42
CA GLY A 427 0.52 4.53 2.44
C GLY A 427 0.31 5.82 3.23
N ILE A 428 -0.96 6.17 3.48
CA ILE A 428 -1.36 7.40 4.15
C ILE A 428 -2.44 7.07 5.18
N ASP A 429 -2.13 7.28 6.46
CA ASP A 429 -3.02 7.02 7.59
C ASP A 429 -2.89 8.14 8.62
N MET A 430 -4.01 8.68 9.11
CA MET A 430 -4.04 9.75 10.10
C MET A 430 -3.12 10.93 9.69
N ALA A 431 -3.25 11.43 8.47
CA ALA A 431 -2.36 12.45 7.90
C ALA A 431 -3.16 13.51 7.11
N ALA A 432 -2.54 14.64 6.72
CA ALA A 432 -3.25 15.65 5.93
C ALA A 432 -2.37 16.23 4.82
N ARG A 433 -2.98 16.65 3.71
CA ARG A 433 -2.28 17.42 2.63
C ARG A 433 -1.00 16.75 2.12
N ILE A 434 -1.01 15.42 2.08
CA ILE A 434 0.06 14.62 1.46
C ILE A 434 -0.08 14.68 -0.06
N THR A 435 0.96 15.10 -0.76
CA THR A 435 1.02 15.12 -2.22
C THR A 435 1.84 13.95 -2.73
N VAL A 436 1.29 13.15 -3.63
CA VAL A 436 2.00 12.11 -4.38
C VAL A 436 1.93 12.45 -5.85
N ARG A 437 3.06 12.72 -6.50
CA ARG A 437 3.05 13.08 -7.92
C ARG A 437 4.20 12.51 -8.73
N HIS A 438 3.95 12.31 -10.02
CA HIS A 438 4.97 11.80 -10.95
C HIS A 438 5.65 10.51 -10.47
N CYS A 439 4.94 9.65 -9.73
CA CYS A 439 5.50 8.37 -9.27
C CYS A 439 5.13 7.25 -10.23
N SER A 440 6.05 6.32 -10.47
CA SER A 440 5.76 5.06 -11.15
C SER A 440 5.77 3.95 -10.11
N ILE A 441 4.63 3.26 -9.94
CA ILE A 441 4.44 2.27 -8.87
C ILE A 441 3.91 0.96 -9.46
N TYR A 442 4.66 -0.14 -9.33
CA TYR A 442 4.25 -1.42 -9.91
C TYR A 442 4.89 -2.66 -9.27
N ASP A 443 4.40 -3.86 -9.62
CA ASP A 443 4.81 -5.15 -9.04
C ASP A 443 4.53 -5.27 -7.54
N VAL A 444 3.33 -4.89 -7.12
CA VAL A 444 2.94 -4.84 -5.70
C VAL A 444 1.87 -5.87 -5.35
N PRO A 445 1.94 -6.51 -4.16
CA PRO A 445 1.00 -7.57 -3.78
C PRO A 445 -0.42 -7.05 -3.53
N ARG A 446 -0.58 -5.75 -3.25
CA ARG A 446 -1.84 -5.05 -2.91
C ARG A 446 -1.94 -3.73 -3.69
N ALA A 447 -2.34 -2.60 -3.08
CA ALA A 447 -2.40 -1.31 -3.76
C ALA A 447 -1.01 -0.78 -4.10
N GLY A 448 -0.95 0.08 -5.11
CA GLY A 448 0.18 0.98 -5.32
C GLY A 448 0.12 2.20 -4.41
N ILE A 449 -1.08 2.77 -4.21
CA ILE A 449 -1.34 3.88 -3.28
C ILE A 449 -2.57 3.56 -2.44
N ASN A 450 -2.45 3.71 -1.12
CA ASN A 450 -3.55 3.50 -0.17
C ASN A 450 -3.71 4.69 0.78
N ILE A 451 -4.94 5.15 0.95
CA ILE A 451 -5.35 6.07 2.01
C ILE A 451 -6.21 5.28 2.99
N GLY A 452 -5.69 4.98 4.17
CA GLY A 452 -6.31 3.99 5.06
C GLY A 452 -7.53 4.50 5.84
N ASP A 453 -7.74 5.82 5.92
CA ASP A 453 -8.83 6.45 6.66
C ASP A 453 -9.26 7.78 5.99
N GLY A 454 -10.26 8.47 6.55
CA GLY A 454 -10.66 9.80 6.11
C GLY A 454 -10.01 10.94 6.88
N CYS A 455 -9.04 10.69 7.76
CA CYS A 455 -8.29 11.77 8.40
C CYS A 455 -7.29 12.39 7.40
N TRP A 456 -7.01 13.68 7.43
CA TRP A 456 -8.00 14.75 7.43
C TRP A 456 -8.18 15.35 6.03
N GLY A 457 -7.77 14.61 5.00
CA GLY A 457 -7.94 14.97 3.60
C GLY A 457 -6.94 16.00 3.09
N GLY A 458 -7.32 16.71 2.02
CA GLY A 458 -6.43 17.62 1.30
C GLY A 458 -5.32 16.92 0.51
N HIS A 459 -5.34 15.59 0.46
CA HIS A 459 -4.37 14.80 -0.30
C HIS A 459 -4.52 15.05 -1.80
N LEU A 460 -3.38 15.09 -2.50
CA LEU A 460 -3.33 15.25 -3.94
C LEU A 460 -2.51 14.11 -4.55
N VAL A 461 -3.14 13.32 -5.41
CA VAL A 461 -2.46 12.31 -6.22
C VAL A 461 -2.54 12.71 -7.68
N GLU A 462 -1.41 13.03 -8.30
CA GLU A 462 -1.39 13.49 -9.69
C GLU A 462 -0.23 13.01 -10.56
N PHE A 463 -0.49 12.78 -11.84
CA PHE A 463 0.53 12.36 -12.81
C PHE A 463 1.27 11.05 -12.43
N CYS A 464 0.69 10.20 -11.60
CA CYS A 464 1.24 8.89 -11.27
C CYS A 464 0.92 7.85 -12.35
N ASP A 465 1.78 6.86 -12.50
CA ASP A 465 1.58 5.67 -13.34
C ASP A 465 1.63 4.42 -12.45
N VAL A 466 0.47 3.85 -12.14
CA VAL A 466 0.34 2.78 -11.15
C VAL A 466 -0.29 1.55 -11.78
N PHE A 467 0.46 0.45 -11.85
CA PHE A 467 0.06 -0.75 -12.58
C PHE A 467 0.64 -2.05 -11.98
N ASP A 468 0.24 -3.22 -12.48
CA ASP A 468 0.65 -4.53 -11.95
C ASP A 468 0.47 -4.59 -10.43
N THR A 469 -0.73 -4.21 -9.98
CA THR A 469 -1.12 -4.14 -8.57
C THR A 469 -2.06 -5.28 -8.21
N VAL A 470 -2.15 -5.59 -6.91
CA VAL A 470 -3.03 -6.64 -6.37
C VAL A 470 -2.62 -8.01 -6.95
N LEU A 471 -1.32 -8.28 -6.98
CA LEU A 471 -0.77 -9.49 -7.58
C LEU A 471 -0.90 -10.73 -6.67
N GLU A 472 -1.04 -10.54 -5.36
CA GLU A 472 -1.12 -11.64 -4.39
C GLU A 472 -2.40 -11.59 -3.54
N THR A 473 -2.87 -10.39 -3.23
CA THR A 473 -4.08 -10.17 -2.42
C THR A 473 -5.32 -10.01 -3.32
N GLY A 474 -6.46 -9.65 -2.75
CA GLY A 474 -7.67 -9.34 -3.50
C GLY A 474 -8.53 -8.29 -2.78
N ASP A 475 -9.67 -7.96 -3.41
CA ASP A 475 -10.65 -6.98 -2.92
C ASP A 475 -10.00 -5.62 -2.65
N HIS A 476 -9.39 -5.08 -3.70
CA HIS A 476 -8.61 -3.85 -3.64
C HIS A 476 -8.51 -3.18 -5.01
N GLY A 477 -7.77 -2.07 -5.09
CA GLY A 477 -7.40 -1.43 -6.35
C GLY A 477 -5.97 -0.95 -6.44
N ALA A 478 -5.60 -0.45 -7.62
CA ALA A 478 -4.31 0.21 -7.85
C ALA A 478 -4.17 1.46 -6.97
N PHE A 479 -5.24 2.26 -6.93
CA PHE A 479 -5.58 3.13 -5.81
C PHE A 479 -6.62 2.46 -4.92
N ASN A 480 -6.48 2.57 -3.60
CA ASN A 480 -7.55 2.20 -2.67
C ASN A 480 -7.69 3.20 -1.52
N SER A 481 -8.92 3.37 -1.01
CA SER A 481 -9.13 4.07 0.25
C SER A 481 -10.20 3.43 1.12
N TRP A 482 -10.10 3.65 2.44
CA TRP A 482 -11.22 3.51 3.37
C TRP A 482 -11.56 4.88 3.97
N GLY A 483 -12.85 5.11 4.25
CA GLY A 483 -13.37 6.25 5.01
C GLY A 483 -14.23 5.76 6.16
N ARG A 484 -13.74 4.75 6.88
CA ARG A 484 -14.39 4.16 8.06
C ARG A 484 -14.21 5.09 9.27
N ASP A 485 -14.61 6.34 9.12
CA ASP A 485 -14.46 7.45 10.07
C ASP A 485 -15.55 7.44 11.13
N ARG A 486 -15.57 8.41 12.05
CA ARG A 486 -16.45 8.37 13.24
C ARG A 486 -17.96 8.24 12.94
N PHE A 487 -18.41 8.61 11.73
CA PHE A 487 -19.79 8.46 11.27
C PHE A 487 -20.14 7.06 10.76
N TRP A 488 -19.14 6.33 10.27
CA TRP A 488 -19.34 5.15 9.44
C TRP A 488 -19.81 3.94 10.25
N LEU A 489 -20.82 3.26 9.71
CA LEU A 489 -21.31 1.97 10.20
C LEU A 489 -21.69 1.09 9.01
N SER A 490 -21.54 -0.22 9.19
CA SER A 490 -21.96 -1.24 8.21
C SER A 490 -23.48 -1.30 7.96
N ASN A 491 -24.30 -0.64 8.78
CA ASN A 491 -25.77 -0.62 8.64
C ASN A 491 -26.23 0.68 7.98
N ALA A 492 -26.53 0.61 6.68
CA ALA A 492 -26.97 1.77 5.90
C ALA A 492 -28.21 2.48 6.44
N LYS A 493 -29.18 1.76 7.03
CA LYS A 493 -30.39 2.39 7.59
C LYS A 493 -30.04 3.29 8.77
N GLU A 494 -29.12 2.85 9.61
CA GLU A 494 -28.67 3.62 10.76
C GLU A 494 -27.84 4.83 10.34
N VAL A 495 -26.89 4.65 9.42
CA VAL A 495 -26.10 5.77 8.87
C VAL A 495 -27.01 6.83 8.24
N ASN A 496 -27.99 6.41 7.43
CA ASN A 496 -28.97 7.32 6.83
C ASN A 496 -29.73 8.13 7.89
N ALA A 497 -30.15 7.48 8.99
CA ALA A 497 -30.84 8.18 10.08
C ALA A 497 -29.91 9.15 10.82
N ARG A 498 -28.66 8.77 11.08
CA ARG A 498 -27.65 9.62 11.73
C ARG A 498 -27.33 10.85 10.89
N VAL A 499 -27.07 10.67 9.59
CA VAL A 499 -26.72 11.78 8.68
C VAL A 499 -27.92 12.67 8.38
N ALA A 500 -29.15 12.15 8.38
CA ALA A 500 -30.34 12.99 8.30
C ALA A 500 -30.50 13.91 9.53
N ALA A 501 -30.10 13.45 10.72
CA ALA A 501 -30.11 14.26 11.93
C ALA A 501 -28.90 15.23 12.01
N HIS A 502 -27.74 14.79 11.51
CA HIS A 502 -26.46 15.52 11.53
C HIS A 502 -25.77 15.45 10.15
N PRO A 503 -26.17 16.31 9.19
CA PRO A 503 -25.62 16.29 7.82
C PRO A 503 -24.12 16.57 7.72
N GLU A 504 -23.51 17.10 8.76
CA GLU A 504 -22.08 17.40 8.87
C GLU A 504 -21.20 16.16 9.11
N LEU A 505 -21.78 15.05 9.62
CA LEU A 505 -21.03 13.86 10.05
C LEU A 505 -20.00 13.33 9.04
N PRO A 506 -20.30 13.20 7.73
CA PRO A 506 -19.35 12.65 6.77
C PRO A 506 -18.13 13.52 6.48
N LEU A 507 -18.12 14.78 6.95
CA LEU A 507 -17.04 15.74 6.70
C LEU A 507 -16.26 16.12 7.97
N LEU A 508 -16.55 15.47 9.11
CA LEU A 508 -15.86 15.77 10.36
C LEU A 508 -14.40 15.32 10.34
N ASP A 509 -14.09 14.20 9.68
CA ASP A 509 -12.72 13.70 9.55
C ASP A 509 -12.10 14.18 8.23
N VAL A 510 -12.72 13.92 7.07
CA VAL A 510 -12.23 14.39 5.76
C VAL A 510 -12.61 15.85 5.49
N VAL A 511 -12.02 16.76 6.27
CA VAL A 511 -12.35 18.20 6.27
C VAL A 511 -11.95 18.91 4.98
N GLU A 512 -10.90 18.44 4.31
CA GLU A 512 -10.42 18.96 3.03
C GLU A 512 -10.63 17.92 1.92
N PRO A 513 -11.06 18.31 0.70
CA PRO A 513 -11.32 17.35 -0.36
C PRO A 513 -10.04 16.64 -0.80
N ILE A 514 -10.14 15.34 -1.06
CA ILE A 514 -9.06 14.52 -1.62
C ILE A 514 -9.16 14.53 -3.15
N VAL A 515 -8.04 14.78 -3.83
CA VAL A 515 -8.01 14.94 -5.29
C VAL A 515 -7.17 13.86 -5.95
N LEU A 516 -7.78 13.12 -6.88
CA LEU A 516 -7.09 12.19 -7.77
C LEU A 516 -7.19 12.71 -9.21
N ARG A 517 -6.08 13.17 -9.79
CA ARG A 517 -6.11 13.74 -11.15
C ARG A 517 -4.94 13.42 -12.07
N ASN A 518 -5.19 13.37 -13.37
CA ASN A 518 -4.14 13.20 -14.38
C ASN A 518 -3.29 11.93 -14.16
N ASN A 519 -3.84 10.87 -13.58
CA ASN A 519 -3.10 9.63 -13.31
C ASN A 519 -3.46 8.54 -14.33
N ARG A 520 -2.56 7.57 -14.48
CA ARG A 520 -2.83 6.31 -15.18
C ARG A 520 -2.84 5.16 -14.19
N TRP A 521 -3.91 4.37 -14.23
CA TRP A 521 -4.19 3.29 -13.28
C TRP A 521 -4.43 1.99 -14.03
N ARG A 522 -3.87 0.89 -13.50
CA ARG A 522 -4.19 -0.45 -13.95
C ARG A 522 -4.11 -1.44 -12.79
N CYS A 523 -5.25 -2.02 -12.41
CA CYS A 523 -5.29 -3.14 -11.50
C CYS A 523 -5.55 -4.45 -12.25
N ASP A 524 -4.76 -5.48 -11.95
CA ASP A 524 -4.90 -6.79 -12.61
C ASP A 524 -5.92 -7.71 -11.91
N HIS A 525 -6.16 -7.52 -10.60
CA HIS A 525 -7.11 -8.32 -9.82
C HIS A 525 -8.00 -7.47 -8.89
N GLY A 526 -8.68 -6.46 -9.46
CA GLY A 526 -9.54 -5.55 -8.70
C GLY A 526 -10.01 -4.35 -9.51
N TRP A 527 -10.09 -3.19 -8.86
CA TRP A 527 -10.48 -1.91 -9.50
C TRP A 527 -9.27 -1.02 -9.75
N ASP A 528 -9.31 -0.16 -10.77
CA ASP A 528 -8.21 0.79 -11.00
C ASP A 528 -8.20 1.84 -9.89
N ILE A 529 -9.40 2.35 -9.57
CA ILE A 529 -9.64 3.19 -8.41
C ILE A 529 -10.70 2.52 -7.54
N ASP A 530 -10.32 2.15 -6.32
CA ASP A 530 -11.18 1.51 -5.33
C ASP A 530 -11.45 2.46 -4.15
N LEU A 531 -12.55 3.21 -4.20
CA LEU A 531 -13.05 3.89 -3.00
C LEU A 531 -13.90 2.90 -2.21
N ASP A 532 -13.32 2.32 -1.17
CA ASP A 532 -13.96 1.32 -0.33
C ASP A 532 -14.72 1.99 0.85
N ASP A 533 -15.26 1.17 1.76
CA ASP A 533 -16.10 1.54 2.91
C ASP A 533 -16.01 3.00 3.37
N GLY A 534 -17.06 3.78 3.11
CA GLY A 534 -17.22 5.11 3.71
C GLY A 534 -16.38 6.23 3.10
N SER A 535 -15.50 5.94 2.14
CA SER A 535 -14.66 6.95 1.47
C SER A 535 -15.49 8.13 0.98
N SER A 536 -15.20 9.33 1.48
CA SER A 536 -16.01 10.54 1.29
C SER A 536 -15.16 11.75 0.89
N ASN A 537 -15.79 12.78 0.30
CA ASN A 537 -15.18 14.05 -0.08
C ASN A 537 -14.01 13.94 -1.10
N TYR A 538 -14.22 13.17 -2.16
CA TYR A 538 -13.25 12.99 -3.25
C TYR A 538 -13.61 13.80 -4.51
N HIS A 539 -12.61 14.32 -5.21
CA HIS A 539 -12.72 14.80 -6.59
C HIS A 539 -11.77 14.02 -7.49
N ILE A 540 -12.33 13.22 -8.39
CA ILE A 540 -11.61 12.27 -9.24
C ILE A 540 -11.82 12.68 -10.69
N TYR A 541 -10.78 13.20 -11.33
CA TYR A 541 -10.88 13.67 -12.70
C TYR A 541 -9.63 13.52 -13.55
N ASN A 542 -9.79 13.43 -14.88
CA ASN A 542 -8.68 13.26 -15.81
C ASN A 542 -7.85 11.99 -15.54
N ASN A 543 -8.47 10.91 -15.07
CA ASN A 543 -7.76 9.64 -14.86
C ASN A 543 -7.98 8.71 -16.06
N LEU A 544 -6.91 8.01 -16.45
CA LEU A 544 -6.96 6.91 -17.41
C LEU A 544 -6.90 5.57 -16.64
N CYS A 545 -8.04 4.89 -16.58
CA CYS A 545 -8.21 3.59 -15.94
C CYS A 545 -8.19 2.50 -17.04
N LEU A 546 -7.19 1.61 -17.01
CA LEU A 546 -6.90 0.67 -18.10
C LEU A 546 -7.55 -0.72 -17.96
N SER A 547 -8.13 -1.06 -16.81
CA SER A 547 -8.57 -2.44 -16.54
C SER A 547 -9.77 -2.54 -15.59
N GLY A 548 -9.62 -2.18 -14.33
CA GLY A 548 -10.59 -2.41 -13.26
C GLY A 548 -11.73 -1.38 -13.16
N GLY A 549 -11.61 -0.23 -13.82
CA GLY A 549 -12.60 0.84 -13.72
C GLY A 549 -12.62 1.54 -12.35
N ILE A 550 -13.73 2.20 -12.03
CA ILE A 550 -13.83 3.06 -10.83
C ILE A 550 -14.94 2.52 -9.92
N LYS A 551 -14.59 2.17 -8.67
CA LYS A 551 -15.54 1.74 -7.62
C LYS A 551 -15.74 2.84 -6.59
N ASN A 552 -17.01 3.05 -6.26
CA ASN A 552 -17.48 3.90 -5.18
C ASN A 552 -18.36 3.06 -4.23
N ARG A 553 -17.81 2.58 -3.11
CA ARG A 553 -18.53 1.84 -2.06
C ARG A 553 -18.90 2.77 -0.91
N GLU A 554 -20.19 2.84 -0.54
CA GLU A 554 -20.69 3.70 0.56
C GLU A 554 -20.18 5.16 0.45
N GLY A 555 -20.26 5.98 1.50
CA GLY A 555 -19.64 7.33 1.53
C GLY A 555 -20.49 8.46 0.92
N TYR A 556 -19.89 9.66 0.89
CA TYR A 556 -20.57 10.91 0.57
C TYR A 556 -19.69 11.89 -0.25
N ARG A 557 -20.35 12.74 -1.04
CA ARG A 557 -19.79 13.94 -1.69
C ARG A 557 -18.59 13.66 -2.59
N ARG A 558 -18.67 12.62 -3.41
CA ARG A 558 -17.63 12.30 -4.39
C ARG A 558 -18.03 12.79 -5.77
N THR A 559 -17.17 13.57 -6.40
CA THR A 559 -17.33 14.00 -7.79
C THR A 559 -16.35 13.23 -8.66
N VAL A 560 -16.89 12.39 -9.56
CA VAL A 560 -16.12 11.59 -10.51
C VAL A 560 -16.44 12.05 -11.92
N GLU A 561 -15.50 12.75 -12.54
CA GLU A 561 -15.76 13.40 -13.84
C GLU A 561 -14.57 13.41 -14.76
N ASN A 562 -14.80 13.44 -16.07
CA ASN A 562 -13.73 13.56 -17.05
C ASN A 562 -12.67 12.44 -17.02
N ASN A 563 -13.07 11.22 -16.66
CA ASN A 563 -12.20 10.04 -16.64
C ASN A 563 -12.46 9.12 -17.85
N ILE A 564 -11.48 8.27 -18.17
CA ILE A 564 -11.60 7.23 -19.20
C ILE A 564 -11.44 5.87 -18.53
N ALA A 565 -12.46 5.00 -18.61
CA ALA A 565 -12.43 3.63 -18.07
C ALA A 565 -12.40 2.60 -19.21
N VAL A 566 -11.18 2.29 -19.68
CA VAL A 566 -10.92 1.40 -20.82
C VAL A 566 -11.32 -0.02 -20.47
N GLY A 567 -12.12 -0.64 -21.34
CA GLY A 567 -12.59 -2.00 -21.15
C GLY A 567 -13.47 -2.22 -19.91
N ASN A 568 -13.86 -1.17 -19.17
CA ASN A 568 -14.61 -1.23 -17.92
C ASN A 568 -15.54 0.00 -17.76
N GLY A 569 -16.03 0.26 -16.55
CA GLY A 569 -16.93 1.37 -16.28
C GLY A 569 -16.99 1.72 -14.78
N PHE A 570 -18.18 2.04 -14.32
CA PHE A 570 -18.43 2.51 -12.96
C PHE A 570 -19.13 1.45 -12.10
N HIS A 571 -18.65 1.29 -10.88
CA HIS A 571 -19.08 0.29 -9.90
C HIS A 571 -19.62 0.98 -8.63
N PRO A 572 -20.86 1.48 -8.64
CA PRO A 572 -21.47 2.09 -7.46
C PRO A 572 -22.04 1.00 -6.55
N HIS A 573 -21.48 0.86 -5.35
CA HIS A 573 -21.81 -0.22 -4.43
C HIS A 573 -22.35 0.31 -3.10
N VAL A 574 -23.50 -0.21 -2.68
CA VAL A 574 -24.10 -0.07 -1.33
C VAL A 574 -24.18 1.37 -0.81
N TRP A 575 -24.57 2.32 -1.68
CA TRP A 575 -24.62 3.73 -1.30
C TRP A 575 -25.64 4.03 -0.20
N TYR A 576 -25.27 4.98 0.64
CA TYR A 576 -26.18 5.66 1.55
C TYR A 576 -27.15 6.55 0.76
N ALA A 577 -28.29 6.88 1.37
CA ALA A 577 -29.22 7.84 0.80
C ALA A 577 -28.62 9.25 0.88
N ASN A 578 -28.94 10.10 -0.11
CA ASN A 578 -28.43 11.48 -0.20
C ASN A 578 -26.90 11.52 -0.13
N SER A 579 -26.22 10.62 -0.85
CA SER A 579 -24.75 10.60 -0.86
C SER A 579 -24.15 11.86 -1.47
N HIS A 580 -24.90 12.61 -2.30
CA HIS A 580 -24.41 13.77 -3.05
C HIS A 580 -23.27 13.44 -4.02
N ASP A 581 -23.14 12.17 -4.41
CA ASP A 581 -22.15 11.77 -5.39
C ASP A 581 -22.56 12.20 -6.80
N ARG A 582 -21.55 12.46 -7.63
CA ARG A 582 -21.71 12.82 -9.03
C ARG A 582 -20.81 11.96 -9.90
N PHE A 583 -21.35 11.44 -11.00
CA PHE A 583 -20.61 10.70 -12.02
C PHE A 583 -20.95 11.24 -13.40
N GLU A 584 -20.10 12.14 -13.93
CA GLU A 584 -20.45 12.94 -15.10
C GLU A 584 -19.31 13.09 -16.11
N ARG A 585 -19.65 13.20 -17.40
CA ARG A 585 -18.66 13.52 -18.45
C ARG A 585 -17.51 12.51 -18.51
N ASN A 586 -17.75 11.25 -18.18
CA ASN A 586 -16.76 10.19 -18.28
C ASN A 586 -16.93 9.42 -19.61
N ILE A 587 -15.84 8.82 -20.09
CA ILE A 587 -15.88 7.83 -21.17
C ILE A 587 -15.74 6.44 -20.56
N VAL A 588 -16.77 5.61 -20.69
CA VAL A 588 -16.81 4.25 -20.15
C VAL A 588 -16.99 3.25 -21.28
N PHE A 589 -16.43 2.05 -21.16
CA PHE A 589 -16.52 1.01 -22.17
C PHE A 589 -17.57 -0.06 -21.81
N ARG A 590 -18.06 -0.05 -20.57
CA ARG A 590 -19.10 -0.95 -20.08
C ARG A 590 -20.20 -0.18 -19.35
N LYS A 591 -21.37 -0.83 -19.30
CA LYS A 591 -22.48 -0.37 -18.45
C LYS A 591 -22.06 -0.32 -16.99
N HIS A 592 -22.77 0.48 -16.19
CA HIS A 592 -22.61 0.50 -14.74
C HIS A 592 -22.82 -0.90 -14.14
N ALA A 593 -22.07 -1.21 -13.08
CA ALA A 593 -22.15 -2.44 -12.31
C ALA A 593 -22.65 -2.14 -10.88
N PRO A 594 -23.93 -1.77 -10.69
CA PRO A 594 -24.44 -1.40 -9.37
C PRO A 594 -24.67 -2.61 -8.48
N ILE A 595 -24.40 -2.46 -7.18
CA ILE A 595 -24.71 -3.47 -6.16
C ILE A 595 -25.36 -2.79 -4.96
N GLY A 596 -26.50 -3.29 -4.50
CA GLY A 596 -27.12 -2.80 -3.26
C GLY A 596 -27.50 -1.31 -3.26
N MET A 597 -27.80 -0.73 -4.42
CA MET A 597 -28.02 0.71 -4.57
C MET A 597 -29.40 1.18 -4.10
N PRO A 598 -29.51 2.40 -3.54
CA PRO A 598 -30.79 3.06 -3.30
C PRO A 598 -31.52 3.38 -4.61
N ALA A 599 -32.81 3.75 -4.50
CA ALA A 599 -33.65 4.02 -5.66
C ALA A 599 -33.20 5.25 -6.47
N ALA A 600 -32.64 6.26 -5.79
CA ALA A 600 -32.04 7.44 -6.39
C ALA A 600 -30.53 7.42 -6.12
N TRP A 601 -29.72 7.71 -7.14
CA TRP A 601 -28.27 7.70 -7.03
C TRP A 601 -27.75 9.13 -6.93
N GLY A 602 -27.04 9.47 -5.85
CA GLY A 602 -26.33 10.75 -5.73
C GLY A 602 -27.13 11.99 -6.15
N ASP A 603 -26.41 13.00 -6.60
CA ASP A 603 -26.98 14.23 -7.17
C ASP A 603 -27.07 14.15 -8.71
N SER A 604 -26.15 13.43 -9.38
CA SER A 604 -26.20 13.26 -10.84
C SER A 604 -25.34 12.10 -11.36
N ILE A 605 -25.91 11.29 -12.24
CA ILE A 605 -25.22 10.26 -13.02
C ILE A 605 -25.58 10.51 -14.50
N ASP A 606 -24.85 11.39 -15.18
CA ASP A 606 -25.28 11.86 -16.50
C ASP A 606 -24.15 12.42 -17.39
N ARG A 607 -24.45 12.63 -18.67
CA ARG A 607 -23.53 13.14 -19.70
C ARG A 607 -22.29 12.27 -19.90
N ASN A 608 -22.43 10.96 -19.71
CA ASN A 608 -21.37 9.98 -19.92
C ASN A 608 -21.42 9.42 -21.35
N LEU A 609 -20.25 9.12 -21.92
CA LEU A 609 -20.15 8.43 -23.19
C LEU A 609 -19.89 6.93 -22.97
N LEU A 610 -20.81 6.07 -23.40
CA LEU A 610 -20.59 4.64 -23.52
C LEU A 610 -19.92 4.32 -24.85
N HIS A 611 -18.61 4.06 -24.79
CA HIS A 611 -17.78 3.81 -25.96
C HIS A 611 -18.22 2.55 -26.71
N SER A 612 -18.41 2.71 -28.02
CA SER A 612 -18.65 1.61 -28.95
C SER A 612 -17.88 1.88 -30.25
N GLU A 613 -16.86 1.07 -30.52
CA GLU A 613 -16.03 1.20 -31.71
C GLU A 613 -16.85 1.10 -33.01
N ALA A 614 -17.89 0.26 -33.01
CA ALA A 614 -18.77 0.04 -34.17
C ALA A 614 -19.84 1.12 -34.37
N ALA A 615 -20.03 2.04 -33.42
CA ALA A 615 -21.07 3.06 -33.52
C ALA A 615 -20.73 4.09 -34.61
N LYS A 616 -21.65 4.26 -35.56
CA LYS A 616 -21.50 5.20 -36.69
C LYS A 616 -21.96 6.63 -36.37
N SER A 617 -22.83 6.77 -35.38
CA SER A 617 -23.37 8.06 -34.91
C SER A 617 -23.73 7.95 -33.43
N PRO A 618 -23.76 9.07 -32.68
CA PRO A 618 -24.24 9.10 -31.31
C PRO A 618 -25.71 8.70 -31.18
N GLU A 619 -26.01 7.85 -30.19
CA GLU A 619 -27.38 7.48 -29.81
C GLU A 619 -27.55 7.57 -28.29
N PRO A 620 -28.77 7.69 -27.74
CA PRO A 620 -28.97 7.64 -26.29
C PRO A 620 -28.42 6.36 -25.65
N ALA A 621 -27.69 6.49 -24.55
CA ALA A 621 -27.11 5.35 -23.81
C ALA A 621 -28.19 4.62 -22.97
N LYS A 622 -29.15 3.97 -23.62
CA LYS A 622 -30.31 3.32 -22.98
C LYS A 622 -29.94 2.35 -21.85
N VAL A 623 -28.79 1.69 -21.94
CA VAL A 623 -28.33 0.75 -20.90
C VAL A 623 -27.83 1.45 -19.64
N LEU A 624 -27.25 2.65 -19.75
CA LEU A 624 -26.87 3.48 -18.61
C LEU A 624 -28.14 4.06 -17.98
N GLN A 625 -29.03 4.61 -18.80
CA GLN A 625 -30.36 5.12 -18.40
C GLN A 625 -31.19 4.09 -17.64
N ALA A 626 -31.22 2.85 -18.11
CA ALA A 626 -31.95 1.77 -17.44
C ALA A 626 -31.34 1.41 -16.07
N SER A 627 -30.05 1.69 -15.86
CA SER A 627 -29.33 1.37 -14.62
C SER A 627 -29.53 2.45 -13.55
N SER A 628 -29.22 3.71 -13.87
CA SER A 628 -29.25 4.84 -12.91
C SER A 628 -30.59 5.56 -12.85
N LYS A 629 -31.37 5.53 -13.95
CA LYS A 629 -32.54 6.39 -14.21
C LYS A 629 -32.25 7.90 -14.23
N GLN A 630 -30.97 8.30 -14.30
CA GLN A 630 -30.54 9.70 -14.31
C GLN A 630 -29.69 10.07 -15.55
N ASP A 631 -29.25 9.09 -16.35
CA ASP A 631 -28.38 9.25 -17.53
C ASP A 631 -29.10 9.79 -18.80
N ALA A 632 -29.99 10.77 -18.65
CA ALA A 632 -30.83 11.25 -19.75
C ALA A 632 -30.04 11.81 -20.94
N ASP A 633 -28.92 12.49 -20.66
CA ASP A 633 -28.04 13.12 -21.65
C ASP A 633 -26.81 12.26 -22.01
N SER A 634 -26.64 11.09 -21.38
CA SER A 634 -25.60 10.13 -21.72
C SER A 634 -25.85 9.49 -23.10
N ILE A 635 -24.77 9.28 -23.87
CA ILE A 635 -24.82 8.74 -25.23
C ILE A 635 -23.94 7.50 -25.39
N SER A 636 -24.31 6.61 -26.30
CA SER A 636 -23.42 5.58 -26.83
C SER A 636 -22.90 6.01 -28.19
N ALA A 637 -21.57 6.02 -28.35
CA ALA A 637 -20.92 6.46 -29.57
C ALA A 637 -19.48 5.93 -29.65
N ASN A 638 -18.86 6.04 -30.82
CA ASN A 638 -17.41 5.93 -30.90
C ASN A 638 -16.80 7.20 -30.30
N ALA A 639 -15.83 7.05 -29.39
CA ALA A 639 -15.16 8.18 -28.74
C ALA A 639 -14.15 8.87 -29.65
N LEU A 640 -13.76 8.24 -30.77
CA LEU A 640 -12.76 8.74 -31.71
C LEU A 640 -11.40 8.99 -31.05
N PHE A 641 -10.87 7.97 -30.37
CA PHE A 641 -9.51 8.04 -29.81
C PHE A 641 -8.46 8.17 -30.92
N VAL A 642 -7.34 8.84 -30.61
CA VAL A 642 -6.23 9.08 -31.54
C VAL A 642 -5.40 7.82 -31.78
N ASP A 643 -4.84 7.22 -30.72
CA ASP A 643 -4.01 6.01 -30.83
C ASP A 643 -4.05 5.16 -29.54
N PRO A 644 -5.20 4.54 -29.24
CA PRO A 644 -5.37 3.77 -28.00
C PRO A 644 -4.47 2.53 -27.93
N ALA A 645 -3.97 2.03 -29.07
CA ALA A 645 -3.06 0.88 -29.11
C ALA A 645 -1.69 1.19 -28.49
N HIS A 646 -1.27 2.45 -28.53
CA HIS A 646 -0.02 2.94 -27.94
C HIS A 646 -0.25 3.81 -26.69
N GLY A 647 -1.46 3.78 -26.14
CA GLY A 647 -1.80 4.47 -24.89
C GLY A 647 -2.26 5.93 -25.03
N ASP A 648 -2.46 6.43 -26.25
CA ASP A 648 -3.01 7.77 -26.47
C ASP A 648 -4.54 7.73 -26.60
N PHE A 649 -5.20 7.97 -25.46
CA PHE A 649 -6.65 8.07 -25.36
C PHE A 649 -7.18 9.50 -25.50
N THR A 650 -6.39 10.41 -26.09
CA THR A 650 -6.90 11.71 -26.55
C THR A 650 -8.03 11.47 -27.55
N VAL A 651 -9.14 12.21 -27.43
CA VAL A 651 -10.22 12.17 -28.42
C VAL A 651 -10.05 13.24 -29.48
N GLN A 652 -10.41 12.91 -30.73
CA GLN A 652 -10.36 13.82 -31.87
C GLN A 652 -11.32 15.02 -31.69
N SER A 653 -11.07 16.11 -32.41
CA SER A 653 -11.80 17.39 -32.26
C SER A 653 -13.30 17.31 -32.56
N ASP A 654 -13.72 16.31 -33.36
CA ASP A 654 -15.12 16.04 -33.71
C ASP A 654 -15.76 14.96 -32.82
N SER A 655 -15.05 14.47 -31.79
CA SER A 655 -15.55 13.47 -30.86
C SER A 655 -16.85 13.92 -30.19
N PRO A 656 -17.87 13.02 -30.12
CA PRO A 656 -19.07 13.26 -29.35
C PRO A 656 -18.82 13.50 -27.86
N ALA A 657 -17.72 12.97 -27.29
CA ALA A 657 -17.37 13.17 -25.89
C ALA A 657 -17.21 14.66 -25.56
N LEU A 658 -16.54 15.42 -26.44
CA LEU A 658 -16.28 16.84 -26.24
C LEU A 658 -17.60 17.64 -26.16
N LYS A 659 -18.64 17.22 -26.88
CA LYS A 659 -19.97 17.85 -26.86
C LYS A 659 -20.72 17.61 -25.54
N LEU A 660 -20.41 16.53 -24.83
CA LEU A 660 -20.91 16.27 -23.47
C LEU A 660 -20.17 17.10 -22.40
N GLY A 661 -19.08 17.76 -22.78
CA GLY A 661 -18.21 18.52 -21.89
C GLY A 661 -16.98 17.74 -21.39
N PHE A 662 -16.69 16.57 -21.95
CA PHE A 662 -15.39 15.91 -21.74
C PHE A 662 -14.27 16.82 -22.26
N GLN A 663 -13.13 16.83 -21.59
CA GLN A 663 -11.93 17.59 -21.92
C GLN A 663 -10.75 16.64 -22.02
N ASN A 664 -9.99 16.76 -23.10
CA ASN A 664 -8.72 16.05 -23.22
C ASN A 664 -7.76 16.48 -22.09
N PHE A 665 -6.96 15.52 -21.62
CA PHE A 665 -5.90 15.72 -20.64
C PHE A 665 -4.60 15.05 -21.11
N PRO A 666 -3.42 15.40 -20.57
CA PRO A 666 -2.14 14.89 -21.08
C PRO A 666 -2.01 13.37 -20.94
N MET A 667 -1.73 12.67 -22.05
CA MET A 667 -1.53 11.20 -22.09
C MET A 667 -0.06 10.77 -22.00
N ASN A 668 0.86 11.74 -21.89
CA ASN A 668 2.31 11.52 -21.97
C ASN A 668 3.10 12.03 -20.74
N GLN A 669 2.40 12.35 -19.64
CA GLN A 669 3.00 12.93 -18.43
C GLN A 669 2.92 12.00 -17.20
N PHE A 670 2.43 10.77 -17.37
CA PHE A 670 2.33 9.80 -16.27
C PHE A 670 3.70 9.28 -15.84
N GLY A 671 3.87 9.11 -14.54
CA GLY A 671 5.03 8.47 -13.92
C GLY A 671 6.23 9.39 -13.75
N VAL A 672 7.37 8.76 -13.48
CA VAL A 672 8.66 9.42 -13.25
C VAL A 672 9.10 10.28 -14.43
N ARG A 673 9.86 11.35 -14.15
CA ARG A 673 10.30 12.37 -15.12
C ARG A 673 11.80 12.37 -15.34
N THR A 674 12.59 12.17 -14.30
CA THR A 674 14.05 12.16 -14.41
C THR A 674 14.53 11.12 -15.42
N ALA A 675 15.57 11.46 -16.18
CA ALA A 675 16.11 10.55 -17.20
C ALA A 675 16.60 9.21 -16.59
N LYS A 676 17.20 9.26 -15.40
CA LYS A 676 17.63 8.09 -14.62
C LYS A 676 16.47 7.13 -14.38
N LEU A 677 15.36 7.61 -13.79
CA LEU A 677 14.25 6.75 -13.44
C LEU A 677 13.40 6.35 -14.64
N LYS A 678 13.22 7.24 -15.63
CA LYS A 678 12.53 6.90 -16.90
C LYS A 678 13.21 5.77 -17.65
N ALA A 679 14.53 5.67 -17.59
CA ALA A 679 15.27 4.58 -18.23
C ALA A 679 15.02 3.21 -17.56
N LEU A 680 14.57 3.20 -16.29
CA LEU A 680 14.28 2.00 -15.51
C LEU A 680 12.78 1.66 -15.47
N ALA A 681 11.91 2.66 -15.54
CA ALA A 681 10.49 2.50 -15.39
C ALA A 681 9.86 1.69 -16.54
N ARG A 682 8.99 0.74 -16.18
CA ARG A 682 8.13 0.04 -17.14
C ARG A 682 6.91 0.88 -17.51
N THR A 683 6.26 0.51 -18.60
CA THR A 683 4.95 1.04 -19.03
C THR A 683 3.92 -0.09 -18.95
N PRO A 684 2.69 0.15 -18.46
CA PRO A 684 1.65 -0.87 -18.43
C PRO A 684 1.26 -1.32 -19.83
N SER A 685 0.69 -2.52 -19.93
CA SER A 685 0.00 -2.91 -21.15
C SER A 685 -1.31 -2.09 -21.31
N PHE A 686 -1.60 -1.68 -22.54
CA PHE A 686 -2.82 -0.92 -22.89
C PHE A 686 -3.99 -1.79 -23.34
N SER A 687 -3.76 -3.10 -23.51
CA SER A 687 -4.86 -4.02 -23.81
C SER A 687 -5.71 -4.20 -22.56
N SER A 688 -7.01 -3.96 -22.66
CA SER A 688 -7.94 -4.27 -21.57
C SER A 688 -7.81 -5.75 -21.21
N GLY A 689 -7.49 -6.05 -19.96
CA GLY A 689 -7.50 -7.42 -19.45
C GLY A 689 -8.86 -8.08 -19.69
N LYS A 690 -8.86 -9.39 -19.94
CA LYS A 690 -10.13 -10.14 -19.93
C LYS A 690 -10.60 -10.21 -18.48
N GLU A 691 -11.64 -9.45 -18.14
CA GLU A 691 -12.34 -9.64 -16.87
C GLU A 691 -12.75 -11.12 -16.76
N GLU A 692 -12.25 -11.82 -15.74
CA GLU A 692 -12.69 -13.18 -15.44
C GLU A 692 -14.14 -13.11 -14.97
N LYS A 693 -15.06 -13.42 -15.87
CA LYS A 693 -16.46 -13.56 -15.51
C LYS A 693 -16.63 -14.78 -14.62
N SER A 694 -17.26 -14.60 -13.47
CA SER A 694 -17.69 -15.71 -12.64
C SER A 694 -18.49 -16.71 -13.48
N LYS A 695 -18.07 -17.98 -13.44
CA LYS A 695 -18.71 -19.09 -14.16
C LYS A 695 -19.99 -19.57 -13.49
N ARG A 696 -20.35 -18.96 -12.36
CA ARG A 696 -21.49 -19.33 -11.51
C ARG A 696 -22.82 -18.93 -12.17
N ASP A 697 -23.86 -19.71 -11.89
CA ASP A 697 -25.21 -19.45 -12.42
C ASP A 697 -25.77 -18.12 -11.87
N GLN A 698 -26.09 -17.20 -12.76
CA GLN A 698 -26.57 -15.85 -12.40
C GLN A 698 -28.09 -15.79 -12.20
N ARG A 699 -28.82 -16.88 -12.43
CA ARG A 699 -30.28 -16.90 -12.35
C ARG A 699 -30.78 -16.73 -10.91
N ARG A 700 -31.92 -16.05 -10.79
CA ARG A 700 -32.70 -16.05 -9.55
C ARG A 700 -33.51 -17.34 -9.49
N SER A 701 -33.52 -17.98 -8.32
CA SER A 701 -34.27 -19.20 -8.05
C SER A 701 -35.19 -19.01 -6.86
N LYS A 702 -36.31 -19.73 -6.87
CA LYS A 702 -37.14 -19.87 -5.67
C LYS A 702 -36.54 -20.97 -4.79
N TRP A 703 -36.36 -20.66 -3.51
CA TRP A 703 -36.01 -21.64 -2.50
C TRP A 703 -36.96 -21.48 -1.34
N GLN A 704 -37.89 -22.43 -1.19
CA GLN A 704 -39.09 -22.25 -0.39
C GLN A 704 -39.82 -20.96 -0.83
N ASP A 705 -40.18 -20.10 0.11
CA ASP A 705 -40.81 -18.81 -0.16
C ASP A 705 -39.82 -17.69 -0.49
N LEU A 706 -38.51 -17.94 -0.32
CA LEU A 706 -37.48 -16.95 -0.64
C LEU A 706 -37.20 -16.91 -2.14
N THR A 707 -36.69 -15.77 -2.59
CA THR A 707 -36.01 -15.65 -3.89
C THR A 707 -34.53 -15.46 -3.63
N VAL A 708 -33.69 -16.33 -4.16
CA VAL A 708 -32.25 -16.34 -3.93
C VAL A 708 -31.48 -16.33 -5.25
N ARG A 709 -30.21 -15.93 -5.19
CA ARG A 709 -29.25 -16.07 -6.29
C ARG A 709 -27.88 -16.39 -5.74
N ASN A 710 -27.00 -16.96 -6.55
CA ASN A 710 -25.59 -17.10 -6.19
C ASN A 710 -24.94 -15.72 -5.95
N VAL A 711 -23.92 -15.70 -5.08
CA VAL A 711 -22.86 -14.69 -5.11
C VAL A 711 -22.10 -14.82 -6.43
N ILE A 712 -21.85 -13.69 -7.10
CA ILE A 712 -21.25 -13.60 -8.44
C ILE A 712 -20.12 -12.56 -8.43
N GLY A 713 -18.90 -13.01 -8.67
CA GLY A 713 -17.76 -12.12 -8.92
C GLY A 713 -17.25 -11.37 -7.69
N LEU A 714 -16.14 -10.67 -7.90
CA LEU A 714 -15.51 -9.78 -6.92
C LEU A 714 -16.44 -8.67 -6.42
N GLY A 715 -17.35 -8.17 -7.27
CA GLY A 715 -18.30 -7.14 -6.88
C GLY A 715 -19.22 -7.56 -5.73
N ASP A 716 -19.90 -8.71 -5.85
CA ASP A 716 -20.72 -9.22 -4.74
C ASP A 716 -19.84 -9.56 -3.54
N GLN A 717 -18.68 -10.20 -3.76
CA GLN A 717 -17.77 -10.55 -2.67
C GLN A 717 -17.41 -9.31 -1.83
N SER A 718 -17.00 -8.22 -2.47
CA SER A 718 -16.66 -6.94 -1.83
C SER A 718 -17.87 -6.29 -1.17
N ALA A 719 -19.01 -6.22 -1.86
CA ALA A 719 -20.21 -5.56 -1.33
C ALA A 719 -20.73 -6.21 -0.05
N PHE A 720 -20.72 -7.54 0.03
CA PHE A 720 -21.14 -8.31 1.20
C PHE A 720 -19.98 -8.60 2.18
N GLY A 721 -18.73 -8.24 1.83
CA GLY A 721 -17.52 -8.54 2.60
C GLY A 721 -17.33 -10.03 2.85
N LEU A 722 -17.43 -10.84 1.80
CA LEU A 722 -17.34 -12.29 1.86
C LEU A 722 -15.88 -12.76 1.67
N PRO A 723 -15.48 -13.89 2.27
CA PRO A 723 -14.15 -14.45 2.07
C PRO A 723 -13.98 -15.11 0.69
N SER A 724 -15.06 -15.43 -0.02
CA SER A 724 -15.02 -16.02 -1.36
C SER A 724 -16.34 -15.79 -2.11
N GLU A 725 -16.39 -16.15 -3.40
CA GLU A 725 -17.63 -16.17 -4.19
C GLU A 725 -18.60 -17.31 -3.79
N ALA A 726 -18.74 -17.67 -2.52
CA ALA A 726 -19.64 -18.71 -2.03
C ALA A 726 -20.85 -18.11 -1.30
N GLY A 727 -21.99 -18.82 -1.31
CA GLY A 727 -23.20 -18.40 -0.60
C GLY A 727 -24.34 -17.86 -1.49
N MET A 728 -25.55 -17.82 -0.93
CA MET A 728 -26.80 -17.46 -1.62
C MET A 728 -27.36 -16.14 -1.13
N ILE A 729 -27.34 -15.12 -1.97
CA ILE A 729 -27.91 -13.81 -1.67
C ILE A 729 -29.43 -13.91 -1.68
N VAL A 730 -30.06 -13.47 -0.59
CA VAL A 730 -31.51 -13.36 -0.44
C VAL A 730 -31.99 -12.08 -1.11
N VAL A 731 -32.70 -12.25 -2.23
CA VAL A 731 -33.22 -11.15 -3.07
C VAL A 731 -34.63 -10.74 -2.64
N ALA A 732 -35.43 -11.69 -2.15
CA ALA A 732 -36.75 -11.42 -1.60
C ALA A 732 -37.07 -12.40 -0.47
N ALA A 733 -37.60 -11.87 0.64
CA ALA A 733 -38.01 -12.64 1.80
C ALA A 733 -39.42 -12.19 2.24
N PRO A 734 -40.50 -12.87 1.80
CA PRO A 734 -41.85 -12.55 2.24
C PRO A 734 -41.98 -12.67 3.76
N ALA A 735 -42.58 -11.69 4.42
CA ALA A 735 -42.66 -11.61 5.89
C ALA A 735 -43.36 -12.80 6.54
N ASN A 736 -44.24 -13.49 5.81
CA ASN A 736 -44.96 -14.68 6.26
C ASN A 736 -44.17 -15.99 6.09
N SER A 737 -43.04 -15.98 5.36
CA SER A 737 -42.20 -17.17 5.16
C SER A 737 -41.57 -17.65 6.46
N ALA A 738 -41.39 -18.97 6.58
CA ALA A 738 -40.77 -19.56 7.76
C ALA A 738 -39.35 -19.01 8.03
N LEU A 739 -38.56 -18.81 6.96
CA LEU A 739 -37.21 -18.27 7.07
C LEU A 739 -37.19 -16.79 7.45
N ALA A 740 -38.13 -15.97 6.95
CA ALA A 740 -38.22 -14.57 7.39
C ALA A 740 -38.64 -14.46 8.87
N LYS A 741 -39.56 -15.31 9.34
CA LYS A 741 -39.93 -15.40 10.76
C LYS A 741 -38.77 -15.84 11.64
N ALA A 742 -37.89 -16.70 11.13
CA ALA A 742 -36.65 -17.08 11.79
C ALA A 742 -35.55 -16.01 11.72
N GLY A 743 -35.81 -14.88 11.06
CA GLY A 743 -34.93 -13.71 11.06
C GLY A 743 -34.10 -13.52 9.79
N VAL A 744 -34.31 -14.32 8.73
CA VAL A 744 -33.68 -14.11 7.41
C VAL A 744 -34.30 -12.87 6.74
N GLN A 745 -33.46 -12.04 6.14
CA GLN A 745 -33.82 -10.76 5.55
C GLN A 745 -33.27 -10.64 4.13
N VAL A 746 -33.84 -9.72 3.36
CA VAL A 746 -33.29 -9.34 2.06
C VAL A 746 -31.89 -8.74 2.27
N GLY A 747 -30.92 -9.17 1.47
CA GLY A 747 -29.52 -8.77 1.60
C GLY A 747 -28.66 -9.70 2.45
N ASP A 748 -29.24 -10.69 3.14
CA ASP A 748 -28.46 -11.75 3.75
C ASP A 748 -27.83 -12.66 2.70
N VAL A 749 -26.67 -13.24 3.01
CA VAL A 749 -26.08 -14.32 2.22
C VAL A 749 -26.14 -15.61 3.03
N ILE A 750 -26.89 -16.60 2.57
CA ILE A 750 -26.94 -17.92 3.23
C ILE A 750 -25.64 -18.65 2.91
N ILE A 751 -24.88 -19.01 3.94
CA ILE A 751 -23.57 -19.66 3.80
C ILE A 751 -23.56 -21.09 4.36
N GLU A 752 -24.45 -21.42 5.30
CA GLU A 752 -24.57 -22.80 5.81
C GLU A 752 -26.01 -23.17 6.18
N CYS A 753 -26.31 -24.47 6.15
CA CYS A 753 -27.55 -25.07 6.61
C CYS A 753 -27.21 -26.33 7.44
N ASP A 754 -27.61 -26.39 8.71
CA ASP A 754 -27.25 -27.46 9.66
C ASP A 754 -25.74 -27.80 9.67
N GLY A 755 -24.89 -26.76 9.64
CA GLY A 755 -23.43 -26.89 9.61
C GLY A 755 -22.84 -27.39 8.30
N LYS A 756 -23.64 -27.48 7.23
CA LYS A 756 -23.17 -27.80 5.87
C LYS A 756 -23.05 -26.53 5.04
N GLU A 757 -21.90 -26.33 4.42
CA GLU A 757 -21.62 -25.19 3.55
C GLU A 757 -22.55 -25.16 2.32
N ILE A 758 -23.07 -23.97 2.03
CA ILE A 758 -23.90 -23.66 0.87
C ILE A 758 -23.06 -22.90 -0.15
N ALA A 759 -22.29 -23.65 -0.93
CA ALA A 759 -21.45 -23.06 -1.95
C ALA A 759 -22.22 -22.60 -3.19
N GLU A 760 -23.35 -23.21 -3.57
CA GLU A 760 -24.13 -22.94 -4.79
C GLU A 760 -25.62 -23.34 -4.62
N ILE A 761 -26.50 -22.86 -5.50
CA ILE A 761 -27.96 -23.14 -5.45
C ILE A 761 -28.25 -24.65 -5.33
N ALA A 762 -27.50 -25.49 -6.04
CA ALA A 762 -27.69 -26.95 -6.02
C ALA A 762 -27.42 -27.60 -4.65
N LYS A 763 -26.72 -26.91 -3.75
CA LYS A 763 -26.43 -27.38 -2.39
C LYS A 763 -27.50 -26.98 -1.38
N LEU A 764 -28.44 -26.11 -1.75
CA LEU A 764 -29.56 -25.76 -0.87
C LEU A 764 -30.43 -27.00 -0.60
N PRO A 765 -30.83 -27.23 0.67
CA PRO A 765 -31.67 -28.36 1.01
C PRO A 765 -33.06 -28.20 0.39
N LYS A 766 -33.62 -29.31 -0.10
CA LYS A 766 -34.93 -29.31 -0.78
C LYS A 766 -36.09 -28.96 0.16
N SER A 767 -35.95 -29.25 1.45
CA SER A 767 -36.90 -28.90 2.50
C SER A 767 -36.16 -28.30 3.69
N ILE A 768 -36.82 -27.37 4.39
CA ILE A 768 -36.32 -26.75 5.62
C ILE A 768 -37.01 -27.29 6.88
N THR A 769 -38.00 -28.18 6.74
CA THR A 769 -38.85 -28.64 7.85
C THR A 769 -38.11 -29.40 8.95
N SER A 770 -37.04 -30.13 8.59
CA SER A 770 -36.19 -30.85 9.54
C SER A 770 -34.93 -30.08 9.92
N MET A 771 -34.73 -28.88 9.36
CA MET A 771 -33.53 -28.10 9.64
C MET A 771 -33.64 -27.43 11.02
N LYS A 772 -32.50 -27.34 11.69
CA LYS A 772 -32.37 -26.72 13.01
C LYS A 772 -31.72 -25.36 12.91
N THR A 773 -30.71 -25.21 12.06
CA THR A 773 -29.95 -23.97 11.95
C THR A 773 -29.71 -23.54 10.51
N ILE A 774 -29.65 -22.22 10.33
CA ILE A 774 -29.15 -21.59 9.12
C ILE A 774 -28.13 -20.54 9.51
N THR A 775 -26.94 -20.60 8.91
CA THR A 775 -25.92 -19.56 9.08
C THR A 775 -26.02 -18.61 7.90
N ILE A 776 -26.28 -17.34 8.20
CA ILE A 776 -26.29 -16.25 7.23
C ILE A 776 -25.05 -15.36 7.45
N TRP A 777 -24.63 -14.69 6.39
CA TRP A 777 -23.67 -13.61 6.43
C TRP A 777 -24.45 -12.30 6.31
N ARG A 778 -24.31 -11.43 7.32
CA ARG A 778 -24.98 -10.13 7.41
C ARG A 778 -24.00 -9.11 7.96
N ASN A 779 -23.91 -7.95 7.32
CA ASN A 779 -23.02 -6.86 7.75
C ASN A 779 -21.56 -7.31 7.94
N GLN A 780 -21.08 -8.18 7.05
CA GLN A 780 -19.75 -8.78 7.09
C GLN A 780 -19.47 -9.71 8.30
N GLN A 781 -20.52 -10.29 8.88
CA GLN A 781 -20.41 -11.24 9.99
C GLN A 781 -21.32 -12.45 9.79
N ALA A 782 -20.87 -13.61 10.27
CA ALA A 782 -21.71 -14.81 10.35
C ALA A 782 -22.70 -14.71 11.51
N VAL A 783 -23.98 -14.99 11.24
CA VAL A 783 -25.05 -15.02 12.23
C VAL A 783 -25.77 -16.36 12.10
N VAL A 784 -25.80 -17.12 13.19
CA VAL A 784 -26.53 -18.39 13.25
C VAL A 784 -27.97 -18.11 13.71
N LEU A 785 -28.93 -18.45 12.85
CA LEU A 785 -30.35 -18.38 13.16
C LEU A 785 -30.89 -19.77 13.48
N GLN A 786 -31.71 -19.85 14.53
CA GLN A 786 -32.40 -21.07 14.91
C GLN A 786 -33.74 -21.14 14.18
N LEU A 787 -33.99 -22.27 13.53
CA LEU A 787 -35.30 -22.58 12.96
C LEU A 787 -36.09 -23.25 14.09
N ALA A 788 -37.09 -22.56 14.63
CA ALA A 788 -38.07 -23.21 15.51
C ALA A 788 -38.66 -24.38 14.73
N GLY A 789 -38.65 -25.59 15.31
CA GLY A 789 -39.14 -26.80 14.65
C GLY A 789 -40.47 -26.50 13.95
N ALA A 790 -40.44 -26.53 12.62
CA ALA A 790 -41.53 -26.08 11.77
C ALA A 790 -42.80 -26.90 11.98
#